data_AF-A0A4Q5X4E4-F1
#
_entry.id   AF-A0A4Q5X4E4-F1
#
_cell.length_a   1.000
_cell.length_b   1.000
_cell.length_c   1.000
_cell.angle_alpha   90.00
_cell.angle_beta   90.00
_cell.angle_gamma   90.00
#
_symmetry.space_group_name_H-M   'P 1'
#
loop_
_entity.id
_entity.type
_entity.pdbx_description
1 polymer ?
#
loop_
_entity_poly.entity_id
_entity_poly.type
_entity_poly.pdbx_seq_one_letter_code
_entity_poly.pdbx_strand_id
1 'polypeptide(L)'
;MYMKSVSHYVGSYSLLFAVALAAGCGGAPAEKVGTTSSALTGANGIKADLVFDSQWGQGYCARVIVRNDHPSATTGSWSVSLDVGPGTTFTTWDAVFSGTTGVVTVTPQSGSGAIPPSQSRQFGVCVSTPSPAQPSILAVSSDLPAVPAQGAVITEYKLPPDIDPLVLEGRATELWASFYRPAALEPGRQYPLLVFMHGSHPTCGRQTADRRIDSDRDGSYGDTGECPATHPIVVPSHRGYDYIATDLAERGYFVLSINTNRGINGLRAGSEQDPLYIGARGRLLLRHLERLSQWDAGLIDTPPELGVDLEGRVDFSQVGLFGHSRGGNGVRFAYEEYRRSGSGWPGLIKEPVVFRGIFEIGPTDELANGQRVTPSDVPWNVLLPACDWDQSNLPGLGVFERTFSVAEATPSAKSFYHVWGANHNFYNTEWMTPDANGGGYTGCFNHEPLFDPQAPGSAAQQETGRRAAVSFFTANVGVERDEAAGALFDPAFPLPVDYRVDRGYHPGSSSGVNLLLEDFINPTGTSSYDLANETGGTLTLTHGERRAFVSNIVASPNTFFQTNFAPVGSGFDLTSYDFLDVRADRLGDFTVPGVVSFGIQLVNEDDSRSSPVSIDPYLVLGPPARSNLTLPTARIPLSAFEGAQLGSVRAVRFTFTTPYPEGFGVALANIRATRLTTPAPAGLLRSGG
;
A
#
# COMPACT_ATOMS: atom_id res chain seq x y z
N MET A 1 -74.45 -9.06 -22.59
CA MET A 1 -74.99 -8.87 -23.95
C MET A 1 -74.13 -9.70 -24.91
N TYR A 2 -74.69 -10.23 -25.99
CA TYR A 2 -74.10 -11.24 -26.90
C TYR A 2 -72.69 -10.89 -27.44
N MET A 3 -71.85 -11.78 -28.02
CA MET A 3 -71.57 -13.24 -27.97
C MET A 3 -70.69 -13.55 -29.22
N LYS A 4 -69.49 -14.16 -29.04
CA LYS A 4 -68.70 -14.92 -30.08
C LYS A 4 -68.23 -14.14 -31.35
N SER A 5 -67.24 -14.56 -32.17
CA SER A 5 -66.43 -15.81 -32.31
C SER A 5 -65.14 -15.48 -33.14
N VAL A 6 -64.05 -16.26 -33.26
CA VAL A 6 -63.36 -17.33 -32.48
C VAL A 6 -62.12 -17.77 -33.28
N SER A 7 -60.95 -18.02 -32.64
CA SER A 7 -59.84 -18.98 -33.00
C SER A 7 -58.44 -18.36 -32.85
N HIS A 8 -57.35 -19.03 -32.45
CA HIS A 8 -57.05 -20.33 -31.79
C HIS A 8 -55.52 -20.31 -31.45
N TYR A 9 -54.88 -21.19 -30.67
CA TYR A 9 -55.25 -22.39 -29.88
C TYR A 9 -54.25 -22.51 -28.69
N VAL A 10 -54.60 -23.25 -27.62
CA VAL A 10 -53.64 -23.82 -26.64
C VAL A 10 -53.99 -25.30 -26.44
N GLY A 11 -52.99 -26.18 -26.38
CA GLY A 11 -53.18 -27.61 -26.18
C GLY A 11 -52.15 -28.21 -25.24
N SER A 12 -52.62 -28.76 -24.12
CA SER A 12 -51.86 -29.67 -23.25
C SER A 12 -51.72 -31.05 -23.90
N TYR A 13 -50.71 -31.86 -23.54
CA TYR A 13 -50.90 -33.29 -23.22
C TYR A 13 -49.67 -33.87 -22.51
N SER A 14 -49.91 -34.91 -21.71
CA SER A 14 -48.97 -35.56 -20.80
C SER A 14 -47.98 -36.50 -21.50
N LEU A 15 -46.81 -36.75 -20.90
CA LEU A 15 -45.96 -37.91 -21.22
C LEU A 15 -45.69 -38.79 -19.99
N LEU A 16 -45.59 -40.10 -20.22
CA LEU A 16 -45.40 -41.13 -19.18
C LEU A 16 -43.94 -41.26 -18.71
N PHE A 17 -43.79 -41.81 -17.51
CA PHE A 17 -42.54 -42.34 -16.98
C PHE A 17 -42.03 -43.57 -17.77
N ALA A 18 -40.72 -43.62 -18.01
CA ALA A 18 -39.96 -44.86 -18.13
C ALA A 18 -38.54 -44.62 -17.59
N VAL A 19 -38.14 -45.37 -16.56
CA VAL A 19 -36.77 -45.33 -16.02
C VAL A 19 -35.91 -46.32 -16.80
N ALA A 20 -34.77 -45.86 -17.31
CA ALA A 20 -33.69 -46.71 -17.79
C ALA A 20 -32.35 -46.15 -17.28
N LEU A 21 -31.49 -47.02 -16.74
CA LEU A 21 -30.15 -46.65 -16.30
C LEU A 21 -29.26 -46.34 -17.51
N ALA A 22 -28.51 -45.25 -17.44
CA ALA A 22 -27.38 -44.97 -18.32
C ALA A 22 -26.15 -44.64 -17.48
N ALA A 23 -25.02 -45.27 -17.80
CA ALA A 23 -23.73 -45.01 -17.16
C ALA A 23 -23.20 -43.62 -17.55
N GLY A 24 -22.29 -43.08 -16.73
CA GLY A 24 -21.83 -41.70 -16.88
C GLY A 24 -20.99 -41.45 -18.13
N CYS A 25 -21.23 -40.29 -18.76
CA CYS A 25 -20.21 -39.53 -19.47
C CYS A 25 -20.16 -38.14 -18.84
N GLY A 26 -18.96 -37.65 -18.52
CA GLY A 26 -18.79 -36.29 -18.00
C GLY A 26 -19.20 -35.26 -19.05
N GLY A 27 -20.03 -34.29 -18.66
CA GLY A 27 -20.27 -33.11 -19.48
C GLY A 27 -18.97 -32.31 -19.59
N ALA A 28 -18.54 -32.01 -20.82
CA ALA A 28 -17.45 -31.06 -21.04
C ALA A 28 -17.84 -29.68 -20.47
N PRO A 29 -16.89 -28.92 -19.90
CA PRO A 29 -17.16 -27.55 -19.48
C PRO A 29 -17.60 -26.71 -20.68
N ALA A 30 -18.54 -25.79 -20.47
CA ALA A 30 -19.07 -24.94 -21.52
C ALA A 30 -17.97 -24.03 -22.11
N GLU A 31 -18.00 -23.86 -23.44
CA GLU A 31 -17.02 -23.08 -24.19
C GLU A 31 -17.11 -21.59 -23.84
N LYS A 32 -16.02 -21.01 -23.31
CA LYS A 32 -15.93 -19.58 -22.94
C LYS A 32 -15.63 -18.69 -24.15
N VAL A 33 -16.51 -18.66 -25.14
CA VAL A 33 -16.37 -17.79 -26.32
C VAL A 33 -16.66 -16.34 -25.95
N GLY A 34 -15.77 -15.41 -26.33
CA GLY A 34 -16.03 -13.96 -26.30
C GLY A 34 -15.86 -13.27 -24.95
N THR A 35 -15.43 -13.97 -23.89
CA THR A 35 -15.06 -13.35 -22.61
C THR A 35 -13.57 -13.00 -22.57
N THR A 36 -13.23 -11.78 -22.13
CA THR A 36 -11.85 -11.41 -21.78
C THR A 36 -11.34 -12.31 -20.65
N SER A 37 -10.17 -12.93 -20.82
CA SER A 37 -9.56 -13.82 -19.80
C SER A 37 -8.35 -13.20 -19.10
N SER A 38 -7.70 -12.21 -19.71
CA SER A 38 -6.71 -11.37 -19.04
C SER A 38 -6.67 -9.98 -19.68
N ALA A 39 -6.51 -8.93 -18.88
CA ALA A 39 -6.30 -7.56 -19.36
C ALA A 39 -5.10 -6.95 -18.60
N LEU A 40 -4.29 -6.15 -19.28
CA LEU A 40 -3.14 -5.48 -18.67
C LEU A 40 -2.99 -4.05 -19.22
N THR A 41 -2.68 -3.11 -18.33
CA THR A 41 -2.26 -1.74 -18.69
C THR A 41 -0.76 -1.61 -18.51
N GLY A 42 -0.08 -1.07 -19.51
CA GLY A 42 1.33 -0.72 -19.47
C GLY A 42 1.53 0.79 -19.35
N ALA A 43 2.80 1.20 -19.26
CA ALA A 43 3.17 2.61 -19.15
C ALA A 43 2.62 3.46 -20.31
N ASN A 44 2.39 4.74 -20.03
CA ASN A 44 2.03 5.77 -21.02
C ASN A 44 0.75 5.50 -21.81
N GLY A 45 -0.16 4.66 -21.29
CA GLY A 45 -1.49 4.44 -21.87
C GLY A 45 -1.60 3.28 -22.87
N ILE A 46 -0.57 2.44 -23.04
CA ILE A 46 -0.72 1.20 -23.81
C ILE A 46 -1.49 0.16 -22.99
N LYS A 47 -2.41 -0.59 -23.62
CA LYS A 47 -3.19 -1.67 -22.98
C LYS A 47 -3.23 -2.91 -23.87
N ALA A 48 -3.44 -4.08 -23.28
CA ALA A 48 -3.69 -5.32 -24.01
C ALA A 48 -4.76 -6.19 -23.32
N ASP A 49 -5.74 -6.64 -24.09
CA ASP A 49 -6.85 -7.51 -23.66
C ASP A 49 -6.81 -8.85 -24.40
N LEU A 50 -6.82 -9.98 -23.70
CA LEU A 50 -6.89 -11.32 -24.30
C LEU A 50 -8.33 -11.85 -24.26
N VAL A 51 -8.84 -12.24 -25.43
CA VAL A 51 -10.21 -12.74 -25.62
C VAL A 51 -10.16 -14.11 -26.31
N PHE A 52 -10.85 -15.09 -25.73
CA PHE A 52 -11.00 -16.40 -26.37
C PHE A 52 -11.97 -16.34 -27.55
N ASP A 53 -11.52 -16.85 -28.70
CA ASP A 53 -12.36 -17.08 -29.87
C ASP A 53 -12.94 -18.51 -29.88
N SER A 54 -12.19 -19.49 -29.34
CA SER A 54 -12.67 -20.85 -29.08
C SER A 54 -11.80 -21.59 -28.05
N GLN A 55 -12.36 -22.59 -27.34
CA GLN A 55 -11.63 -23.38 -26.35
C GLN A 55 -12.14 -24.83 -26.28
N TRP A 56 -11.23 -25.80 -26.34
CA TRP A 56 -11.53 -27.23 -26.25
C TRP A 56 -10.61 -27.93 -25.24
N GLY A 57 -10.88 -29.21 -24.94
CA GLY A 57 -10.23 -29.93 -23.83
C GLY A 57 -8.70 -30.13 -23.92
N GLN A 58 -8.08 -29.77 -25.03
CA GLN A 58 -6.63 -29.89 -25.29
C GLN A 58 -6.09 -28.67 -26.07
N GLY A 59 -6.74 -27.50 -25.98
CA GLY A 59 -6.27 -26.30 -26.66
C GLY A 59 -7.28 -25.17 -26.74
N TYR A 60 -6.85 -24.05 -27.33
CA TYR A 60 -7.68 -22.87 -27.55
C TYR A 60 -7.19 -22.07 -28.76
N CYS A 61 -8.05 -21.20 -29.28
CA CYS A 61 -7.67 -20.08 -30.13
C CYS A 61 -8.12 -18.79 -29.43
N ALA A 62 -7.24 -17.79 -29.39
CA ALA A 62 -7.49 -16.51 -28.77
C ALA A 62 -6.87 -15.37 -29.57
N ARG A 63 -7.46 -14.18 -29.41
CA ARG A 63 -6.93 -12.93 -29.93
C ARG A 63 -6.59 -11.97 -28.81
N VAL A 64 -5.53 -11.20 -29.02
CA VAL A 64 -5.12 -10.12 -28.12
C VAL A 64 -5.38 -8.80 -28.83
N ILE A 65 -6.09 -7.91 -28.15
CA ILE A 65 -6.41 -6.54 -28.61
C ILE A 65 -5.43 -5.59 -27.92
N VAL A 66 -4.51 -5.00 -28.66
CA VAL A 66 -3.59 -3.97 -28.16
C VAL A 66 -4.19 -2.60 -28.44
N ARG A 67 -4.37 -1.77 -27.42
CA ARG A 67 -5.05 -0.47 -27.48
C ARG A 67 -4.13 0.65 -27.01
N ASN A 68 -4.19 1.80 -27.69
CA ASN A 68 -3.46 3.02 -27.30
C ASN A 68 -4.43 4.06 -26.72
N ASP A 69 -4.34 4.28 -25.40
CA ASP A 69 -5.07 5.33 -24.66
C ASP A 69 -4.21 6.59 -24.40
N HIS A 70 -3.02 6.71 -24.98
CA HIS A 70 -2.25 7.94 -24.91
C HIS A 70 -3.00 9.07 -25.66
N PRO A 71 -3.14 10.28 -25.07
CA PRO A 71 -4.06 11.31 -25.59
C PRO A 71 -3.70 11.87 -26.99
N SER A 72 -2.42 11.88 -27.37
CA SER A 72 -1.96 12.53 -28.62
C SER A 72 -0.96 11.73 -29.47
N ALA A 73 -0.07 10.94 -28.87
CA ALA A 73 0.95 10.16 -29.57
C ALA A 73 0.40 8.84 -30.19
N THR A 74 0.96 8.48 -31.34
CA THR A 74 0.78 7.19 -32.01
C THR A 74 1.99 6.31 -31.69
N THR A 75 1.80 5.02 -31.42
CA THR A 75 2.92 4.08 -31.26
C THR A 75 3.74 3.98 -32.56
N GLY A 76 5.06 3.88 -32.47
CA GLY A 76 5.92 3.37 -33.54
C GLY A 76 6.12 1.86 -33.43
N SER A 77 6.10 1.31 -32.21
CA SER A 77 6.17 -0.11 -31.91
C SER A 77 5.50 -0.47 -30.57
N TRP A 78 5.21 -1.76 -30.38
CA TRP A 78 4.66 -2.32 -29.15
C TRP A 78 5.18 -3.74 -28.93
N SER A 79 5.07 -4.24 -27.70
CA SER A 79 5.41 -5.63 -27.35
C SER A 79 4.42 -6.16 -26.34
N VAL A 80 4.01 -7.42 -26.50
CA VAL A 80 3.20 -8.16 -25.53
C VAL A 80 3.93 -9.43 -25.13
N SER A 81 4.11 -9.68 -23.84
CA SER A 81 4.56 -10.98 -23.34
C SER A 81 3.35 -11.82 -22.97
N LEU A 82 3.16 -12.94 -23.64
CA LEU A 82 2.01 -13.83 -23.50
C LEU A 82 2.46 -15.17 -22.93
N ASP A 83 1.96 -15.56 -21.76
CA ASP A 83 2.09 -16.95 -21.29
C ASP A 83 1.03 -17.81 -21.98
N VAL A 84 1.47 -18.80 -22.77
CA VAL A 84 0.59 -19.80 -23.38
C VAL A 84 0.42 -21.05 -22.52
N GLY A 85 1.05 -21.08 -21.35
CA GLY A 85 1.04 -22.20 -20.40
C GLY A 85 1.92 -23.36 -20.84
N PRO A 86 1.66 -24.60 -20.36
CA PRO A 86 2.41 -25.81 -20.74
C PRO A 86 2.11 -26.30 -22.16
N GLY A 87 1.44 -25.49 -22.99
CA GLY A 87 1.10 -25.83 -24.36
C GLY A 87 2.11 -25.31 -25.39
N THR A 88 1.86 -25.69 -26.64
CA THR A 88 2.65 -25.28 -27.80
C THR A 88 1.77 -24.52 -28.79
N THR A 89 2.21 -23.34 -29.23
CA THR A 89 1.57 -22.57 -30.31
C THR A 89 1.68 -23.34 -31.63
N PHE A 90 0.57 -23.54 -32.33
CA PHE A 90 0.55 -24.24 -33.63
C PHE A 90 0.03 -23.38 -34.78
N THR A 91 -0.57 -22.22 -34.50
CA THR A 91 -0.99 -21.24 -35.50
C THR A 91 -0.93 -19.85 -34.88
N THR A 92 -0.42 -18.86 -35.62
CA THR A 92 -0.31 -17.46 -35.21
C THR A 92 -0.59 -16.54 -36.40
N TRP A 93 -1.14 -15.35 -36.16
CA TRP A 93 -1.45 -14.38 -37.22
C TRP A 93 -1.33 -12.92 -36.75
N ASP A 94 -1.20 -12.01 -37.71
CA ASP A 94 -1.14 -10.54 -37.58
C ASP A 94 -0.04 -9.92 -36.68
N ALA A 95 0.84 -10.75 -36.11
CA ALA A 95 2.03 -10.34 -35.35
C ALA A 95 3.22 -11.28 -35.56
N VAL A 96 4.39 -10.90 -35.04
CA VAL A 96 5.62 -11.71 -34.99
C VAL A 96 5.74 -12.31 -33.60
N PHE A 97 5.88 -13.63 -33.51
CA PHE A 97 5.99 -14.38 -32.26
C PHE A 97 7.41 -14.92 -32.08
N SER A 98 8.02 -14.65 -30.93
CA SER A 98 9.33 -15.15 -30.54
C SER A 98 9.18 -16.18 -29.41
N GLY A 99 9.29 -17.45 -29.77
CA GLY A 99 8.97 -18.60 -28.91
C GLY A 99 7.67 -19.30 -29.31
N THR A 100 7.48 -20.53 -28.82
CA THR A 100 6.29 -21.35 -29.11
C THR A 100 5.72 -22.08 -27.90
N THR A 101 6.33 -21.98 -26.72
CA THR A 101 5.94 -22.69 -25.48
C THR A 101 6.24 -21.82 -24.26
N GLY A 102 5.39 -21.86 -23.22
CA GLY A 102 5.55 -21.01 -22.04
C GLY A 102 5.35 -19.53 -22.37
N VAL A 103 6.30 -18.67 -22.01
CA VAL A 103 6.22 -17.24 -22.33
C VAL A 103 6.70 -16.96 -23.75
N VAL A 104 5.84 -16.37 -24.55
CA VAL A 104 6.09 -15.97 -25.94
C VAL A 104 6.03 -14.44 -26.06
N THR A 105 7.08 -13.84 -26.62
CA THR A 105 7.10 -12.39 -26.88
C THR A 105 6.50 -12.11 -28.25
N VAL A 106 5.52 -11.22 -28.29
CA VAL A 106 4.78 -10.85 -29.50
C VAL A 106 5.01 -9.38 -29.85
N THR A 107 5.44 -9.11 -31.08
CA THR A 107 5.74 -7.77 -31.60
C THR A 107 5.04 -7.52 -32.93
N PRO A 108 4.83 -6.26 -33.35
CA PRO A 108 4.18 -5.96 -34.63
C PRO A 108 4.99 -6.50 -35.81
N GLN A 109 4.27 -6.89 -36.87
CA GLN A 109 4.87 -7.05 -38.19
C GLN A 109 5.49 -5.73 -38.68
N SER A 110 6.48 -5.81 -39.57
CA SER A 110 7.12 -4.63 -40.16
C SER A 110 6.07 -3.71 -40.81
N GLY A 111 6.01 -2.45 -40.38
CA GLY A 111 5.00 -1.48 -40.81
C GLY A 111 3.67 -1.49 -40.02
N SER A 112 3.44 -2.47 -39.14
CA SER A 112 2.19 -2.64 -38.37
C SER A 112 2.28 -2.13 -36.92
N GLY A 113 3.37 -1.48 -36.53
CA GLY A 113 3.57 -0.94 -35.19
C GLY A 113 2.68 0.24 -34.83
N ALA A 114 2.02 0.88 -35.80
CA ALA A 114 1.23 2.09 -35.61
C ALA A 114 -0.20 1.84 -35.10
N ILE A 115 -0.45 2.32 -33.88
CA ILE A 115 -1.75 2.40 -33.20
C ILE A 115 -1.99 3.87 -32.80
N PRO A 116 -2.86 4.62 -33.50
CA PRO A 116 -3.18 6.00 -33.12
C PRO A 116 -3.92 6.11 -31.77
N PRO A 117 -4.01 7.32 -31.18
CA PRO A 117 -4.83 7.58 -29.99
C PRO A 117 -6.25 7.04 -30.10
N SER A 118 -6.73 6.39 -29.04
CA SER A 118 -8.04 5.73 -28.93
C SER A 118 -8.31 4.65 -29.99
N GLN A 119 -7.28 4.13 -30.66
CA GLN A 119 -7.38 3.01 -31.61
C GLN A 119 -6.80 1.73 -31.02
N SER A 120 -7.09 0.61 -31.68
CA SER A 120 -6.55 -0.70 -31.35
C SER A 120 -6.06 -1.47 -32.59
N ARG A 121 -5.17 -2.43 -32.33
CA ARG A 121 -4.82 -3.53 -33.23
C ARG A 121 -5.16 -4.84 -32.55
N GLN A 122 -5.25 -5.91 -33.33
CA GLN A 122 -5.40 -7.25 -32.77
C GLN A 122 -4.47 -8.22 -33.49
N PHE A 123 -4.02 -9.23 -32.77
CA PHE A 123 -3.32 -10.41 -33.29
C PHE A 123 -3.91 -11.66 -32.66
N GLY A 124 -3.56 -12.85 -33.13
CA GLY A 124 -4.06 -14.07 -32.50
C GLY A 124 -3.16 -15.29 -32.61
N VAL A 125 -3.51 -16.29 -31.81
CA VAL A 125 -2.76 -17.51 -31.59
C VAL A 125 -3.69 -18.68 -31.28
N CYS A 126 -3.36 -19.86 -31.79
CA CYS A 126 -3.93 -21.12 -31.36
C CYS A 126 -2.85 -22.01 -30.72
N VAL A 127 -3.20 -22.64 -29.60
CA VAL A 127 -2.28 -23.38 -28.73
C VAL A 127 -2.86 -24.76 -28.43
N SER A 128 -2.02 -25.79 -28.53
CA SER A 128 -2.33 -27.15 -28.12
C SER A 128 -1.77 -27.37 -26.72
N THR A 129 -2.62 -27.74 -25.75
CA THR A 129 -2.22 -27.88 -24.34
C THR A 129 -2.46 -29.31 -23.85
N PRO A 130 -1.54 -29.94 -23.09
CA PRO A 130 -1.74 -31.29 -22.55
C PRO A 130 -2.81 -31.34 -21.44
N SER A 131 -3.07 -30.21 -20.79
CA SER A 131 -4.14 -29.99 -19.82
C SER A 131 -4.81 -28.63 -20.09
N PRO A 132 -6.04 -28.38 -19.61
CA PRO A 132 -6.68 -27.07 -19.75
C PRO A 132 -5.87 -25.99 -19.02
N ALA A 133 -5.28 -25.06 -19.78
CA ALA A 133 -4.54 -23.92 -19.26
C ALA A 133 -5.31 -22.62 -19.54
N GLN A 134 -5.13 -21.60 -18.68
CA GLN A 134 -5.59 -20.24 -18.96
C GLN A 134 -4.37 -19.41 -19.40
N PRO A 135 -4.32 -18.91 -20.64
CA PRO A 135 -3.29 -17.98 -21.06
C PRO A 135 -3.45 -16.64 -20.35
N SER A 136 -2.34 -15.94 -20.15
CA SER A 136 -2.34 -14.62 -19.53
C SER A 136 -1.33 -13.68 -20.18
N ILE A 137 -1.71 -12.41 -20.29
CA ILE A 137 -0.78 -11.35 -20.67
C ILE A 137 0.09 -11.01 -19.46
N LEU A 138 1.39 -11.26 -19.56
CA LEU A 138 2.38 -10.96 -18.52
C LEU A 138 2.98 -9.55 -18.64
N ALA A 139 3.00 -8.99 -19.85
CA ALA A 139 3.54 -7.65 -20.11
C ALA A 139 2.87 -7.02 -21.34
N VAL A 140 2.70 -5.69 -21.31
CA VAL A 140 2.48 -4.88 -22.50
C VAL A 140 3.32 -3.61 -22.41
N SER A 141 4.02 -3.27 -23.49
CA SER A 141 4.86 -2.07 -23.59
C SER A 141 4.80 -1.45 -24.99
N SER A 142 5.23 -0.20 -25.09
CA SER A 142 5.32 0.54 -26.35
C SER A 142 6.39 1.63 -26.27
N ASP A 143 6.64 2.28 -27.40
CA ASP A 143 7.47 3.48 -27.51
C ASP A 143 6.70 4.79 -27.31
N LEU A 144 5.49 4.75 -26.73
CA LEU A 144 4.72 5.95 -26.42
C LEU A 144 5.52 6.87 -25.47
N PRO A 145 5.58 8.18 -25.74
CA PRO A 145 6.20 9.14 -24.84
C PRO A 145 5.43 9.21 -23.53
N ALA A 146 6.04 9.79 -22.49
CA ALA A 146 5.29 10.11 -21.27
C ALA A 146 4.08 10.97 -21.61
N VAL A 147 2.92 10.63 -21.05
CA VAL A 147 1.71 11.44 -21.17
C VAL A 147 2.06 12.86 -20.69
N PRO A 148 1.84 13.92 -21.50
CA PRO A 148 2.17 15.27 -21.09
C PRO A 148 1.44 15.60 -19.78
N ALA A 149 2.19 16.02 -18.77
CA ALA A 149 1.62 16.48 -17.50
C ALA A 149 0.54 17.52 -17.80
N GLN A 150 -0.67 17.33 -17.25
CA GLN A 150 -1.80 18.22 -17.56
C GLN A 150 -1.62 19.63 -16.98
N GLY A 151 -0.52 19.86 -16.25
CA GLY A 151 -0.27 21.02 -15.40
C GLY A 151 -1.17 21.00 -14.17
N ALA A 152 -0.68 21.48 -13.04
CA ALA A 152 -1.53 21.77 -11.89
C ALA A 152 -1.93 23.26 -11.87
N VAL A 153 -3.17 23.54 -11.48
CA VAL A 153 -3.57 24.85 -10.97
C VAL A 153 -3.64 24.76 -9.45
N ILE A 154 -2.90 25.64 -8.77
CA ILE A 154 -2.83 25.75 -7.32
C ILE A 154 -3.57 27.02 -6.90
N THR A 155 -4.53 26.88 -6.01
CA THR A 155 -5.36 27.95 -5.45
C THR A 155 -5.49 27.77 -3.94
N GLU A 156 -6.02 28.75 -3.23
CA GLU A 156 -6.34 28.62 -1.81
C GLU A 156 -7.71 29.24 -1.53
N TYR A 157 -8.46 28.64 -0.60
CA TYR A 157 -9.54 29.35 0.08
C TYR A 157 -9.17 29.54 1.55
N LYS A 158 -9.61 30.64 2.12
CA LYS A 158 -9.53 30.92 3.54
C LYS A 158 -10.82 31.59 3.98
N LEU A 159 -11.70 30.82 4.61
CA LEU A 159 -12.94 31.36 5.17
C LEU A 159 -12.64 32.08 6.49
N PRO A 160 -13.49 33.03 6.93
CA PRO A 160 -13.33 33.69 8.23
C PRO A 160 -13.25 32.67 9.39
N PRO A 161 -12.42 32.93 10.42
CA PRO A 161 -12.31 32.05 11.57
C PRO A 161 -13.64 31.99 12.36
N ASP A 162 -14.04 30.80 12.77
CA ASP A 162 -15.31 30.55 13.48
C ASP A 162 -15.14 29.53 14.62
N ILE A 163 -15.99 29.62 15.64
CA ILE A 163 -16.04 28.67 16.77
C ILE A 163 -17.03 27.56 16.43
N ASP A 164 -16.51 26.48 15.86
CA ASP A 164 -17.29 25.29 15.54
C ASP A 164 -17.16 24.24 16.67
N PRO A 165 -18.20 24.03 17.50
CA PRO A 165 -18.15 23.07 18.61
C PRO A 165 -18.08 21.61 18.14
N LEU A 166 -18.36 21.31 16.87
CA LEU A 166 -18.14 19.98 16.30
C LEU A 166 -16.68 19.75 15.90
N VAL A 167 -15.86 20.80 15.79
CA VAL A 167 -14.42 20.69 15.55
C VAL A 167 -13.65 20.87 16.86
N LEU A 168 -13.81 22.01 17.52
CA LEU A 168 -13.13 22.37 18.77
C LEU A 168 -13.97 23.36 19.58
N GLU A 169 -14.44 22.93 20.75
CA GLU A 169 -15.26 23.78 21.62
C GLU A 169 -14.49 25.00 22.15
N GLY A 170 -15.15 26.16 22.15
CA GLY A 170 -14.66 27.39 22.78
C GLY A 170 -13.47 28.09 22.11
N ARG A 171 -12.98 27.58 20.97
CA ARG A 171 -11.85 28.19 20.24
C ARG A 171 -12.13 28.28 18.74
N ALA A 172 -11.78 29.42 18.16
CA ALA A 172 -11.93 29.62 16.72
C ALA A 172 -10.94 28.76 15.93
N THR A 173 -11.41 28.17 14.82
CA THR A 173 -10.62 27.47 13.81
C THR A 173 -10.85 28.10 12.44
N GLU A 174 -10.00 27.82 11.46
CA GLU A 174 -10.16 28.34 10.09
C GLU A 174 -10.37 27.18 9.11
N LEU A 175 -11.36 27.32 8.22
CA LEU A 175 -11.39 26.53 6.99
C LEU A 175 -10.47 27.21 5.98
N TRP A 176 -9.17 26.93 6.11
CA TRP A 176 -8.10 27.38 5.22
C TRP A 176 -7.40 26.17 4.62
N ALA A 177 -7.38 26.07 3.30
CA ALA A 177 -6.69 25.01 2.59
C ALA A 177 -6.19 25.45 1.22
N SER A 178 -5.12 24.80 0.76
CA SER A 178 -4.70 24.85 -0.64
C SER A 178 -5.43 23.78 -1.44
N PHE A 179 -5.87 24.15 -2.63
CA PHE A 179 -6.56 23.28 -3.58
C PHE A 179 -5.75 23.17 -4.86
N TYR A 180 -5.40 21.93 -5.22
CA TYR A 180 -4.62 21.57 -6.40
C TYR A 180 -5.52 20.74 -7.31
N ARG A 181 -5.56 21.08 -8.59
CA ARG A 181 -6.35 20.38 -9.60
C ARG A 181 -5.60 20.31 -10.92
N PRO A 182 -5.97 19.40 -11.85
CA PRO A 182 -5.53 19.49 -13.24
C PRO A 182 -5.85 20.86 -13.81
N ALA A 183 -4.97 21.41 -14.66
CA ALA A 183 -5.17 22.76 -15.21
C ALA A 183 -6.39 22.83 -16.14
N ALA A 184 -6.63 21.78 -16.92
CA ALA A 184 -7.83 21.56 -17.71
C ALA A 184 -8.74 20.51 -17.04
N LEU A 185 -10.04 20.79 -16.95
CA LEU A 185 -11.03 19.84 -16.44
C LEU A 185 -11.94 19.34 -17.56
N GLU A 186 -12.17 18.03 -17.60
CA GLU A 186 -13.03 17.37 -18.57
C GLU A 186 -14.52 17.65 -18.23
N PRO A 187 -15.36 18.01 -19.23
CA PRO A 187 -16.79 18.20 -19.00
C PRO A 187 -17.47 16.94 -18.46
N GLY A 188 -18.19 17.07 -17.34
CA GLY A 188 -18.91 15.95 -16.71
C GLY A 188 -18.05 14.91 -16.00
N ARG A 189 -16.72 15.14 -15.86
CA ARG A 189 -15.83 14.27 -15.09
C ARG A 189 -15.81 14.67 -13.61
N GLN A 190 -16.05 13.70 -12.75
CA GLN A 190 -15.69 13.77 -11.34
C GLN A 190 -14.24 13.32 -11.13
N TYR A 191 -13.57 13.95 -10.16
CA TYR A 191 -12.15 13.74 -9.86
C TYR A 191 -11.97 13.12 -8.48
N PRO A 192 -11.13 12.07 -8.33
CA PRO A 192 -10.80 11.48 -7.03
C PRO A 192 -10.16 12.54 -6.11
N LEU A 193 -10.55 12.52 -4.85
CA LEU A 193 -10.17 13.54 -3.86
C LEU A 193 -9.09 13.01 -2.92
N LEU A 194 -8.00 13.76 -2.74
CA LEU A 194 -6.98 13.48 -1.75
C LEU A 194 -6.94 14.61 -0.71
N VAL A 195 -7.05 14.28 0.58
CA VAL A 195 -7.04 15.28 1.65
C VAL A 195 -5.78 15.14 2.50
N PHE A 196 -4.99 16.22 2.52
CA PHE A 196 -3.67 16.32 3.11
C PHE A 196 -3.72 17.11 4.42
N MET A 197 -2.99 16.65 5.44
CA MET A 197 -2.92 17.30 6.75
C MET A 197 -1.48 17.36 7.29
N HIS A 198 -1.00 18.57 7.55
CA HIS A 198 0.31 18.75 8.18
C HIS A 198 0.30 18.41 9.69
N GLY A 199 1.50 18.23 10.23
CA GLY A 199 1.70 17.84 11.62
C GLY A 199 1.71 18.98 12.63
N SER A 200 2.33 18.69 13.77
CA SER A 200 2.61 19.68 14.81
C SER A 200 3.89 20.42 14.46
N HIS A 201 3.83 21.73 14.28
CA HIS A 201 5.00 22.60 14.04
C HIS A 201 4.68 24.02 14.54
N PRO A 202 5.66 24.89 14.78
CA PRO A 202 5.38 26.27 15.17
C PRO A 202 4.60 27.01 14.07
N THR A 203 3.76 27.95 14.50
CA THR A 203 2.79 28.63 13.63
C THR A 203 3.25 29.99 13.15
N CYS A 204 4.24 30.56 13.84
CA CYS A 204 4.90 31.80 13.50
C CYS A 204 6.40 31.57 13.31
N GLY A 205 7.03 32.35 12.44
CA GLY A 205 8.47 32.30 12.20
C GLY A 205 9.01 33.64 11.70
N ARG A 206 10.33 33.74 11.55
CA ARG A 206 11.02 34.92 11.03
C ARG A 206 11.97 34.57 9.89
N GLN A 207 12.10 35.48 8.93
CA GLN A 207 13.04 35.32 7.82
C GLN A 207 14.47 35.67 8.27
N THR A 208 15.43 34.81 7.94
CA THR A 208 16.87 35.12 7.91
C THR A 208 17.34 35.24 6.46
N ALA A 209 18.63 35.54 6.25
CA ALA A 209 19.20 35.68 4.91
C ALA A 209 19.13 34.38 4.07
N ASP A 210 19.05 33.23 4.74
CA ASP A 210 19.14 31.89 4.14
C ASP A 210 17.85 31.05 4.23
N ARG A 211 16.99 31.27 5.23
CA ARG A 211 15.77 30.47 5.46
C ARG A 211 14.72 31.19 6.31
N ARG A 212 13.55 30.57 6.51
CA ARG A 212 12.70 30.91 7.67
C ARG A 212 13.18 30.13 8.90
N ILE A 213 13.35 30.81 10.02
CA ILE A 213 13.50 30.19 11.34
C ILE A 213 12.14 30.15 12.01
N ASP A 214 11.73 28.95 12.36
CA ASP A 214 10.48 28.58 13.02
C ASP A 214 10.71 27.53 14.14
N SER A 215 11.95 27.42 14.64
CA SER A 215 12.37 26.42 15.63
C SER A 215 12.26 26.88 17.10
N ASP A 216 11.84 28.12 17.35
CA ASP A 216 11.72 28.72 18.69
C ASP A 216 10.38 28.39 19.39
N ARG A 217 9.51 27.62 18.74
CA ARG A 217 8.22 27.14 19.24
C ARG A 217 7.15 28.23 19.42
N ASP A 218 7.15 29.23 18.55
CA ASP A 218 6.12 30.27 18.50
C ASP A 218 4.77 29.75 17.96
N GLY A 219 3.83 29.53 18.89
CA GLY A 219 2.46 29.07 18.64
C GLY A 219 1.42 30.20 18.58
N SER A 220 1.83 31.48 18.53
CA SER A 220 0.89 32.61 18.73
C SER A 220 -0.27 32.63 17.74
N TYR A 221 -0.03 32.36 16.46
CA TYR A 221 -1.10 32.32 15.46
C TYR A 221 -2.15 31.23 15.75
N GLY A 222 -1.74 30.11 16.34
CA GLY A 222 -2.67 29.06 16.77
C GLY A 222 -3.67 29.54 17.82
N ASP A 223 -3.26 30.43 18.72
CA ASP A 223 -4.11 30.96 19.79
C ASP A 223 -4.88 32.21 19.32
N THR A 224 -4.16 33.24 18.84
CA THR A 224 -4.71 34.58 18.55
C THR A 224 -5.14 34.78 17.10
N GLY A 225 -4.55 34.03 16.16
CA GLY A 225 -4.65 34.30 14.71
C GLY A 225 -3.74 35.44 14.22
N GLU A 226 -2.82 35.89 15.07
CA GLU A 226 -1.83 36.93 14.74
C GLU A 226 -0.43 36.44 15.14
N CYS A 227 0.56 36.76 14.31
CA CYS A 227 1.95 36.51 14.64
C CYS A 227 2.61 37.76 15.26
N PRO A 228 3.46 37.59 16.29
CA PRO A 228 4.11 38.72 16.97
C PRO A 228 5.16 39.36 16.06
N ALA A 229 5.49 40.63 16.33
CA ALA A 229 6.48 41.38 15.54
C ALA A 229 7.89 40.74 15.52
N THR A 230 8.20 39.85 16.46
CA THR A 230 9.45 39.05 16.49
C THR A 230 9.45 37.91 15.48
N HIS A 231 8.28 37.37 15.14
CA HIS A 231 8.07 36.22 14.24
C HIS A 231 6.91 36.49 13.27
N PRO A 232 6.95 37.56 12.46
CA PRO A 232 5.77 38.12 11.79
C PRO A 232 5.21 37.26 10.63
N ILE A 233 5.80 36.10 10.35
CA ILE A 233 5.43 35.24 9.22
C ILE A 233 4.62 34.06 9.73
N VAL A 234 3.37 33.91 9.27
CA VAL A 234 2.58 32.70 9.49
C VAL A 234 3.24 31.54 8.72
N VAL A 235 3.57 30.45 9.41
CA VAL A 235 4.25 29.29 8.81
C VAL A 235 3.22 28.49 7.98
N PRO A 236 3.34 28.43 6.64
CA PRO A 236 2.32 27.86 5.77
C PRO A 236 2.49 26.34 5.64
N SER A 237 2.49 25.63 6.78
CA SER A 237 2.81 24.19 6.86
C SER A 237 1.99 23.28 5.93
N HIS A 238 0.83 23.72 5.45
CA HIS A 238 0.01 23.03 4.45
C HIS A 238 0.57 23.10 3.02
N ARG A 239 1.33 24.15 2.68
CA ARG A 239 2.10 24.28 1.43
C ARG A 239 3.35 23.40 1.40
N GLY A 240 3.74 22.85 2.55
CA GLY A 240 4.89 21.96 2.69
C GLY A 240 4.89 20.71 1.82
N TYR A 241 3.76 20.38 1.20
CA TYR A 241 3.58 19.22 0.31
C TYR A 241 3.19 19.63 -1.11
N ASP A 242 3.36 20.90 -1.51
CA ASP A 242 3.10 21.41 -2.86
C ASP A 242 3.64 20.47 -3.95
N TYR A 243 4.84 19.91 -3.74
CA TYR A 243 5.53 19.01 -4.66
C TYR A 243 4.86 17.63 -4.82
N ILE A 244 4.20 17.10 -3.77
CA ILE A 244 3.44 15.84 -3.84
C ILE A 244 2.04 16.12 -4.41
N ALA A 245 1.40 17.19 -3.93
CA ALA A 245 0.05 17.58 -4.35
C ALA A 245 -0.02 18.00 -5.82
N THR A 246 1.03 18.63 -6.35
CA THR A 246 1.17 18.99 -7.77
C THR A 246 1.28 17.75 -8.67
N ASP A 247 2.15 16.79 -8.34
CA ASP A 247 2.31 15.53 -9.09
C ASP A 247 1.01 14.71 -9.12
N LEU A 248 0.27 14.69 -8.01
CA LEU A 248 -1.06 14.08 -7.96
C LEU A 248 -2.09 14.89 -8.77
N ALA A 249 -2.09 16.21 -8.69
CA ALA A 249 -2.97 17.04 -9.51
C ALA A 249 -2.72 16.85 -11.03
N GLU A 250 -1.47 16.71 -11.45
CA GLU A 250 -1.08 16.43 -12.84
C GLU A 250 -1.50 15.03 -13.32
N ARG A 251 -1.81 14.10 -12.40
CA ARG A 251 -2.32 12.74 -12.64
C ARG A 251 -3.85 12.64 -12.62
N GLY A 252 -4.58 13.75 -12.48
CA GLY A 252 -6.05 13.72 -12.45
C GLY A 252 -6.65 13.56 -11.06
N TYR A 253 -5.96 13.98 -9.99
CA TYR A 253 -6.55 14.07 -8.64
C TYR A 253 -6.93 15.51 -8.30
N PHE A 254 -7.99 15.69 -7.52
CA PHE A 254 -8.17 16.90 -6.71
C PHE A 254 -7.44 16.70 -5.39
N VAL A 255 -6.60 17.64 -4.99
CA VAL A 255 -5.88 17.58 -3.71
C VAL A 255 -6.26 18.78 -2.85
N LEU A 256 -6.56 18.54 -1.58
CA LEU A 256 -6.91 19.56 -0.59
C LEU A 256 -5.93 19.48 0.58
N SER A 257 -5.00 20.43 0.70
CA SER A 257 -4.04 20.49 1.80
C SER A 257 -4.49 21.49 2.87
N ILE A 258 -4.92 20.95 4.01
CA ILE A 258 -5.55 21.70 5.11
C ILE A 258 -4.48 22.39 5.96
N ASN A 259 -4.66 23.70 6.18
CA ASN A 259 -3.96 24.45 7.21
C ASN A 259 -4.64 24.21 8.56
N THR A 260 -3.90 23.63 9.50
CA THR A 260 -4.38 23.33 10.86
C THR A 260 -3.88 24.35 11.89
N ASN A 261 -3.37 25.52 11.46
CA ASN A 261 -2.74 26.46 12.38
C ASN A 261 -3.73 27.01 13.39
N ARG A 262 -4.77 27.73 12.94
CA ARG A 262 -5.68 28.41 13.86
C ARG A 262 -6.46 27.41 14.71
N GLY A 263 -6.38 27.58 16.02
CA GLY A 263 -7.09 26.79 17.02
C GLY A 263 -6.37 25.51 17.49
N ILE A 264 -5.44 24.97 16.69
CA ILE A 264 -4.99 23.56 16.80
C ILE A 264 -3.45 23.41 16.83
N ASN A 265 -2.71 24.04 15.92
CA ASN A 265 -1.26 23.84 15.81
C ASN A 265 -0.46 24.78 16.74
N GLY A 266 0.79 24.42 17.05
CA GLY A 266 1.71 25.23 17.88
C GLY A 266 1.34 25.36 19.37
N LEU A 267 0.19 24.83 19.77
CA LEU A 267 -0.36 24.96 21.12
C LEU A 267 0.21 23.90 22.09
N ARG A 268 0.46 24.31 23.33
CA ARG A 268 1.23 23.52 24.31
C ARG A 268 0.51 22.28 24.85
N ALA A 269 -0.82 22.32 24.98
CA ALA A 269 -1.67 21.19 25.36
C ALA A 269 -3.12 21.45 24.90
N GLY A 270 -3.85 20.37 24.63
CA GLY A 270 -5.31 20.36 24.46
C GLY A 270 -6.06 20.10 25.77
N SER A 271 -7.33 19.71 25.65
CA SER A 271 -8.12 19.24 26.78
C SER A 271 -7.65 17.86 27.27
N GLU A 272 -8.11 17.41 28.44
CA GLU A 272 -7.85 16.03 28.90
C GLU A 272 -8.37 14.98 27.90
N GLN A 273 -9.42 15.31 27.15
CA GLN A 273 -10.08 14.46 26.15
C GLN A 273 -9.43 14.54 24.75
N ASP A 274 -8.53 15.50 24.51
CA ASP A 274 -7.75 15.59 23.26
C ASP A 274 -6.42 16.36 23.46
N PRO A 275 -5.47 15.84 24.27
CA PRO A 275 -4.31 16.61 24.72
C PRO A 275 -3.32 16.98 23.60
N LEU A 276 -3.39 16.27 22.46
CA LEU A 276 -2.55 16.48 21.29
C LEU A 276 -3.30 17.15 20.11
N TYR A 277 -4.59 17.49 20.28
CA TYR A 277 -5.51 18.01 19.26
C TYR A 277 -5.72 17.06 18.06
N ILE A 278 -5.66 15.73 18.27
CA ILE A 278 -5.88 14.74 17.21
C ILE A 278 -7.34 14.66 16.80
N GLY A 279 -8.25 14.70 17.78
CA GLY A 279 -9.69 14.74 17.55
C GLY A 279 -10.11 16.02 16.82
N ALA A 280 -9.61 17.17 17.27
CA ALA A 280 -9.84 18.46 16.61
C ALA A 280 -9.30 18.48 15.17
N ARG A 281 -8.10 17.94 14.93
CA ARG A 281 -7.53 17.74 13.59
C ARG A 281 -8.46 16.92 12.69
N GLY A 282 -8.86 15.74 13.14
CA GLY A 282 -9.69 14.85 12.34
C GLY A 282 -11.08 15.43 12.07
N ARG A 283 -11.69 16.12 13.04
CA ARG A 283 -12.99 16.79 12.85
C ARG A 283 -12.91 18.01 11.94
N LEU A 284 -11.80 18.77 11.96
CA LEU A 284 -11.55 19.84 10.99
C LEU A 284 -11.54 19.28 9.56
N LEU A 285 -10.91 18.12 9.33
CA LEU A 285 -10.94 17.43 8.03
C LEU A 285 -12.37 17.06 7.61
N LEU A 286 -13.16 16.48 8.51
CA LEU A 286 -14.56 16.14 8.21
C LEU A 286 -15.41 17.38 7.92
N ARG A 287 -15.11 18.53 8.54
CA ARG A 287 -15.74 19.81 8.20
C ARG A 287 -15.32 20.33 6.83
N HIS A 288 -14.05 20.17 6.44
CA HIS A 288 -13.60 20.47 5.07
C HIS A 288 -14.31 19.59 4.02
N LEU A 289 -14.50 18.29 4.29
CA LEU A 289 -15.28 17.41 3.42
C LEU A 289 -16.76 17.80 3.36
N GLU A 290 -17.38 18.16 4.48
CA GLU A 290 -18.75 18.68 4.48
C GLU A 290 -18.87 19.93 3.61
N ARG A 291 -18.00 20.92 3.82
CA ARG A 291 -17.98 22.17 3.04
C ARG A 291 -17.81 21.89 1.54
N LEU A 292 -16.88 21.00 1.18
CA LEU A 292 -16.64 20.59 -0.20
C LEU A 292 -17.87 19.90 -0.81
N SER A 293 -18.57 19.04 -0.05
CA SER A 293 -19.80 18.38 -0.54
C SER A 293 -20.96 19.35 -0.75
N GLN A 294 -20.96 20.51 -0.09
CA GLN A 294 -21.97 21.55 -0.31
C GLN A 294 -21.67 22.39 -1.57
N TRP A 295 -20.39 22.60 -1.90
CA TRP A 295 -19.96 23.19 -3.18
C TRP A 295 -20.23 22.23 -4.34
N ASP A 296 -19.86 20.95 -4.20
CA ASP A 296 -20.07 19.92 -5.22
C ASP A 296 -21.56 19.66 -5.50
N ALA A 297 -22.43 19.74 -4.48
CA ALA A 297 -23.88 19.62 -4.63
C ALA A 297 -24.60 20.93 -5.03
N GLY A 298 -23.88 22.02 -5.35
CA GLY A 298 -24.48 23.30 -5.75
C GLY A 298 -25.35 23.97 -4.68
N LEU A 299 -25.18 23.61 -3.40
CA LEU A 299 -26.00 24.13 -2.30
C LEU A 299 -25.54 25.52 -1.83
N ILE A 300 -24.26 25.84 -2.07
CA ILE A 300 -23.61 27.13 -1.84
C ILE A 300 -22.56 27.34 -2.92
N ASP A 301 -22.32 28.59 -3.29
CA ASP A 301 -21.34 28.92 -4.34
C ASP A 301 -19.93 28.47 -3.97
N THR A 302 -19.20 27.93 -4.95
CA THR A 302 -17.76 27.68 -4.86
C THR A 302 -17.00 29.01 -4.67
N PRO A 303 -16.00 29.12 -3.76
CA PRO A 303 -15.27 30.36 -3.54
C PRO A 303 -14.57 30.83 -4.84
N PRO A 304 -14.73 32.10 -5.25
CA PRO A 304 -14.18 32.59 -6.51
C PRO A 304 -12.64 32.53 -6.57
N GLU A 305 -11.97 32.49 -5.41
CA GLU A 305 -10.52 32.33 -5.29
C GLU A 305 -10.01 30.98 -5.83
N LEU A 306 -10.89 29.96 -5.93
CA LEU A 306 -10.55 28.68 -6.55
C LEU A 306 -10.51 28.73 -8.08
N GLY A 307 -11.02 29.81 -8.69
CA GLY A 307 -10.99 30.01 -10.15
C GLY A 307 -11.65 28.89 -10.95
N VAL A 308 -12.56 28.16 -10.33
CA VAL A 308 -13.30 27.01 -10.89
C VAL A 308 -14.59 26.85 -10.10
N ASP A 309 -15.64 26.38 -10.76
CA ASP A 309 -16.84 25.91 -10.10
C ASP A 309 -16.77 24.40 -9.90
N LEU A 310 -17.06 23.93 -8.69
CA LEU A 310 -16.92 22.53 -8.27
C LEU A 310 -18.21 21.72 -8.37
N GLU A 311 -19.35 22.30 -8.80
CA GLU A 311 -20.62 21.57 -8.95
C GLU A 311 -20.45 20.29 -9.79
N GLY A 312 -20.74 19.13 -9.19
CA GLY A 312 -20.65 17.80 -9.82
C GLY A 312 -19.24 17.36 -10.25
N ARG A 313 -18.17 17.79 -9.56
CA ARG A 313 -16.77 17.52 -9.93
C ARG A 313 -15.98 16.67 -8.95
N VAL A 314 -16.49 16.35 -7.77
CA VAL A 314 -15.76 15.62 -6.73
C VAL A 314 -16.26 14.17 -6.65
N ASP A 315 -15.36 13.19 -6.79
CA ASP A 315 -15.69 11.77 -6.57
C ASP A 315 -15.48 11.40 -5.09
N PHE A 316 -16.52 11.60 -4.28
CA PHE A 316 -16.53 11.18 -2.87
C PHE A 316 -16.46 9.65 -2.68
N SER A 317 -16.63 8.85 -3.74
CA SER A 317 -16.41 7.39 -3.69
C SER A 317 -14.93 6.98 -3.82
N GLN A 318 -14.05 7.96 -4.08
CA GLN A 318 -12.61 7.77 -4.31
C GLN A 318 -11.78 8.76 -3.48
N VAL A 319 -11.87 8.67 -2.14
CA VAL A 319 -11.19 9.60 -1.23
C VAL A 319 -9.92 8.98 -0.64
N GLY A 320 -8.77 9.64 -0.81
CA GLY A 320 -7.51 9.29 -0.15
C GLY A 320 -7.16 10.28 0.96
N LEU A 321 -6.46 9.81 1.99
CA LEU A 321 -6.02 10.63 3.12
C LEU A 321 -4.49 10.62 3.25
N PHE A 322 -3.88 11.78 3.42
CA PHE A 322 -2.45 11.96 3.68
C PHE A 322 -2.26 12.73 4.99
N GLY A 323 -1.38 12.27 5.88
CA GLY A 323 -1.07 13.04 7.08
C GLY A 323 0.33 12.82 7.63
N HIS A 324 0.95 13.89 8.14
CA HIS A 324 2.29 13.85 8.73
C HIS A 324 2.22 14.07 10.25
N SER A 325 2.95 13.30 11.05
CA SER A 325 3.07 13.48 12.51
C SER A 325 1.70 13.40 13.20
N ARG A 326 1.34 14.38 14.05
CA ARG A 326 -0.03 14.52 14.60
C ARG A 326 -1.12 14.60 13.53
N GLY A 327 -0.79 15.07 12.32
CA GLY A 327 -1.69 15.06 11.16
C GLY A 327 -1.97 13.65 10.64
N GLY A 328 -0.98 12.75 10.67
CA GLY A 328 -1.17 11.33 10.31
C GLY A 328 -2.17 10.63 11.23
N ASN A 329 -1.99 10.81 12.54
CA ASN A 329 -2.96 10.33 13.52
C ASN A 329 -4.32 11.03 13.37
N GLY A 330 -4.34 12.31 12.99
CA GLY A 330 -5.56 13.11 12.76
C GLY A 330 -6.40 12.61 11.58
N VAL A 331 -5.77 12.25 10.45
CA VAL A 331 -6.51 11.67 9.32
C VAL A 331 -7.03 10.26 9.61
N ARG A 332 -6.25 9.44 10.33
CA ARG A 332 -6.72 8.13 10.81
C ARG A 332 -7.83 8.24 11.87
N PHE A 333 -7.83 9.29 12.69
CA PHE A 333 -8.97 9.62 13.56
C PHE A 333 -10.19 10.04 12.74
N ALA A 334 -10.05 10.87 11.71
CA ALA A 334 -11.17 11.28 10.85
C ALA A 334 -11.86 10.09 10.17
N TYR A 335 -11.06 9.14 9.68
CA TYR A 335 -11.54 7.88 9.10
C TYR A 335 -12.42 7.09 10.07
N GLU A 336 -11.93 6.83 11.29
CA GLU A 336 -12.68 6.10 12.31
C GLU A 336 -13.88 6.89 12.85
N GLU A 337 -13.75 8.21 13.06
CA GLU A 337 -14.84 9.09 13.52
C GLU A 337 -15.97 9.18 12.49
N TYR A 338 -15.69 9.12 11.18
CA TYR A 338 -16.71 9.05 10.14
C TYR A 338 -17.44 7.70 10.14
N ARG A 339 -16.71 6.59 10.27
CA ARG A 339 -17.26 5.22 10.23
C ARG A 339 -17.95 4.77 11.51
N ARG A 340 -17.63 5.38 12.66
CA ARG A 340 -18.14 4.98 13.98
C ARG A 340 -19.67 5.02 14.02
N SER A 341 -20.28 3.94 14.50
CA SER A 341 -21.72 3.88 14.78
C SER A 341 -22.17 5.06 15.68
N GLY A 342 -23.25 5.73 15.28
CA GLY A 342 -23.75 6.94 15.96
C GLY A 342 -22.99 8.23 15.64
N SER A 343 -22.01 8.23 14.72
CA SER A 343 -21.40 9.46 14.22
C SER A 343 -22.40 10.30 13.41
N GLY A 344 -22.39 11.62 13.64
CA GLY A 344 -23.22 12.55 12.86
C GLY A 344 -22.62 12.95 11.51
N TRP A 345 -21.31 12.75 11.32
CA TRP A 345 -20.59 13.21 10.12
C TRP A 345 -21.12 12.65 8.79
N PRO A 346 -21.50 11.36 8.67
CA PRO A 346 -22.13 10.83 7.46
C PRO A 346 -23.46 11.50 7.07
N GLY A 347 -24.18 12.15 8.00
CA GLY A 347 -25.41 12.90 7.70
C GLY A 347 -25.17 14.39 7.42
N LEU A 348 -23.98 14.92 7.72
CA LEU A 348 -23.60 16.30 7.44
C LEU A 348 -23.08 16.44 6.01
N ILE A 349 -22.13 15.57 5.63
CA ILE A 349 -21.54 15.49 4.29
C ILE A 349 -22.62 14.96 3.32
N LYS A 350 -22.82 15.63 2.19
CA LYS A 350 -23.96 15.36 1.29
C LYS A 350 -23.81 14.08 0.48
N GLU A 351 -22.59 13.83 0.01
CA GLU A 351 -22.24 12.58 -0.66
C GLU A 351 -21.56 11.61 0.31
N PRO A 352 -21.93 10.31 0.31
CA PRO A 352 -21.26 9.31 1.13
C PRO A 352 -19.77 9.17 0.79
N VAL A 353 -18.92 9.31 1.80
CA VAL A 353 -17.46 9.29 1.65
C VAL A 353 -16.98 7.84 1.71
N VAL A 354 -16.35 7.38 0.63
CA VAL A 354 -15.65 6.08 0.60
C VAL A 354 -14.15 6.33 0.55
N PHE A 355 -13.50 6.14 1.70
CA PHE A 355 -12.04 6.22 1.78
C PHE A 355 -11.40 4.98 1.16
N ARG A 356 -10.40 5.20 0.30
CA ARG A 356 -9.72 4.19 -0.52
C ARG A 356 -8.27 3.95 -0.13
N GLY A 357 -7.66 4.85 0.63
CA GLY A 357 -6.30 4.70 1.10
C GLY A 357 -5.91 5.77 2.12
N ILE A 358 -5.07 5.40 3.07
CA ILE A 358 -4.50 6.31 4.07
C ILE A 358 -2.97 6.19 4.05
N PHE A 359 -2.28 7.31 3.83
CA PHE A 359 -0.83 7.41 3.85
C PHE A 359 -0.37 8.31 5.02
N GLU A 360 0.45 7.77 5.92
CA GLU A 360 0.98 8.50 7.07
C GLU A 360 2.50 8.70 6.97
N ILE A 361 3.03 9.88 7.30
CA ILE A 361 4.47 10.10 7.51
C ILE A 361 4.69 10.27 9.02
N GLY A 362 5.62 9.48 9.60
CA GLY A 362 6.06 9.58 11.00
C GLY A 362 4.94 9.88 12.02
N PRO A 363 3.81 9.15 12.04
CA PRO A 363 2.63 9.57 12.79
C PRO A 363 2.77 9.35 14.30
N THR A 364 2.03 10.13 15.08
CA THR A 364 1.73 9.78 16.47
C THR A 364 0.75 8.60 16.52
N ASP A 365 0.62 7.96 17.68
CA ASP A 365 -0.29 6.82 17.85
C ASP A 365 -1.02 6.82 19.21
N GLU A 366 -1.36 8.00 19.72
CA GLU A 366 -2.04 8.15 21.01
C GLU A 366 -3.11 9.24 20.96
N LEU A 367 -4.31 8.88 21.40
CA LEU A 367 -5.39 9.79 21.74
C LEU A 367 -5.43 9.98 23.27
N ALA A 368 -6.41 10.72 23.77
CA ALA A 368 -6.66 10.81 25.21
C ALA A 368 -6.83 9.43 25.87
N ASN A 369 -6.43 9.35 27.15
CA ASN A 369 -6.55 8.15 27.98
C ASN A 369 -5.90 6.88 27.39
N GLY A 370 -4.90 7.04 26.51
CA GLY A 370 -4.22 5.93 25.85
C GLY A 370 -5.05 5.21 24.78
N GLN A 371 -6.19 5.77 24.37
CA GLN A 371 -6.97 5.24 23.26
C GLN A 371 -6.17 5.31 21.95
N ARG A 372 -6.37 4.34 21.07
CA ARG A 372 -5.68 4.26 19.76
C ARG A 372 -6.65 3.84 18.67
N VAL A 373 -6.42 4.34 17.46
CA VAL A 373 -7.18 4.02 16.24
C VAL A 373 -6.35 3.13 15.33
N THR A 374 -7.00 2.26 14.55
CA THR A 374 -6.35 1.30 13.65
C THR A 374 -7.05 1.33 12.29
N PRO A 375 -6.32 1.42 11.16
CA PRO A 375 -6.92 1.63 9.83
C PRO A 375 -7.53 0.33 9.28
N SER A 376 -8.60 -0.17 9.90
CA SER A 376 -9.32 -1.37 9.45
C SER A 376 -10.03 -1.15 8.11
N ASP A 377 -10.12 -2.17 7.25
CA ASP A 377 -10.91 -2.14 5.99
C ASP A 377 -10.49 -1.10 4.94
N VAL A 378 -9.27 -0.56 5.04
CA VAL A 378 -8.71 0.39 4.07
C VAL A 378 -7.22 0.10 3.83
N PRO A 379 -6.72 0.21 2.59
CA PRO A 379 -5.28 0.20 2.33
C PRO A 379 -4.56 1.27 3.15
N TRP A 380 -3.42 0.91 3.74
CA TRP A 380 -2.66 1.83 4.59
C TRP A 380 -1.15 1.63 4.46
N ASN A 381 -0.42 2.74 4.35
CA ASN A 381 1.02 2.77 4.44
C ASN A 381 1.47 3.82 5.46
N VAL A 382 2.51 3.49 6.22
CA VAL A 382 3.27 4.47 7.00
C VAL A 382 4.70 4.59 6.49
N LEU A 383 5.10 5.79 6.08
CA LEU A 383 6.50 6.14 5.92
C LEU A 383 7.08 6.45 7.31
N LEU A 384 8.20 5.80 7.63
CA LEU A 384 8.92 5.99 8.89
C LEU A 384 10.30 6.57 8.59
N PRO A 385 10.66 7.77 9.08
CA PRO A 385 12.01 8.30 8.90
C PRO A 385 12.98 7.70 9.93
N ALA A 386 14.08 7.12 9.46
CA ALA A 386 15.04 6.43 10.31
C ALA A 386 15.82 7.34 11.29
N CYS A 387 15.74 8.66 11.11
CA CYS A 387 16.38 9.70 11.95
C CYS A 387 15.36 10.64 12.62
N ASP A 388 14.07 10.28 12.61
CA ASP A 388 12.93 11.02 13.19
C ASP A 388 13.03 11.20 14.73
N TRP A 389 13.60 12.29 15.20
CA TRP A 389 13.78 12.57 16.63
C TRP A 389 12.50 12.99 17.35
N ASP A 390 11.55 13.60 16.63
CA ASP A 390 10.24 13.98 17.16
C ASP A 390 9.40 12.77 17.56
N GLN A 391 9.48 11.69 16.77
CA GLN A 391 8.85 10.38 17.00
C GLN A 391 9.92 9.28 17.13
N SER A 392 10.89 9.49 18.02
CA SER A 392 12.07 8.63 18.20
C SER A 392 11.81 7.14 18.48
N ASN A 393 10.63 6.77 18.99
CA ASN A 393 10.19 5.38 19.18
C ASN A 393 9.30 4.83 18.05
N LEU A 394 9.18 5.57 16.94
CA LEU A 394 8.42 5.23 15.73
C LEU A 394 6.98 4.73 16.01
N PRO A 395 6.07 5.52 16.62
CA PRO A 395 4.73 5.07 17.01
C PRO A 395 3.88 4.51 15.86
N GLY A 396 4.16 4.93 14.62
CA GLY A 396 3.60 4.33 13.41
C GLY A 396 3.80 2.81 13.30
N LEU A 397 4.89 2.25 13.83
CA LEU A 397 5.05 0.79 13.94
C LEU A 397 3.99 0.18 14.85
N GLY A 398 3.67 0.82 15.98
CA GLY A 398 2.60 0.38 16.89
C GLY A 398 1.23 0.32 16.21
N VAL A 399 0.97 1.19 15.22
CA VAL A 399 -0.21 1.11 14.35
C VAL A 399 -0.17 -0.17 13.51
N PHE A 400 0.95 -0.40 12.81
CA PHE A 400 1.16 -1.56 11.96
C PHE A 400 1.02 -2.88 12.75
N GLU A 401 1.62 -2.99 13.94
CA GLU A 401 1.50 -4.16 14.82
C GLU A 401 0.03 -4.51 15.14
N ARG A 402 -0.81 -3.50 15.40
CA ARG A 402 -2.24 -3.76 15.70
C ARG A 402 -3.01 -4.31 14.51
N THR A 403 -2.61 -4.01 13.27
CA THR A 403 -3.35 -4.47 12.08
C THR A 403 -3.40 -6.00 11.97
N PHE A 404 -2.38 -6.70 12.46
CA PHE A 404 -2.30 -8.17 12.52
C PHE A 404 -3.33 -8.83 13.46
N SER A 405 -3.93 -8.05 14.37
CA SER A 405 -4.92 -8.51 15.36
C SER A 405 -6.34 -7.99 15.11
N VAL A 406 -6.54 -7.18 14.07
CA VAL A 406 -7.86 -6.65 13.68
C VAL A 406 -8.37 -7.45 12.49
N ALA A 407 -9.58 -8.01 12.61
CA ALA A 407 -10.28 -8.65 11.50
C ALA A 407 -10.82 -7.58 10.54
N GLU A 408 -10.77 -7.85 9.24
CA GLU A 408 -11.30 -6.96 8.19
C GLU A 408 -12.45 -7.63 7.44
N ALA A 409 -13.51 -6.87 7.20
CA ALA A 409 -14.55 -7.20 6.24
C ALA A 409 -14.05 -7.04 4.81
N THR A 410 -13.16 -6.06 4.56
CA THR A 410 -12.46 -5.85 3.29
C THR A 410 -10.96 -6.00 3.51
N PRO A 411 -10.37 -7.19 3.25
CA PRO A 411 -8.93 -7.44 3.45
C PRO A 411 -8.12 -6.43 2.65
N SER A 412 -7.33 -5.61 3.35
CA SER A 412 -6.67 -4.46 2.75
C SER A 412 -5.20 -4.40 3.13
N ALA A 413 -4.32 -4.23 2.15
CA ALA A 413 -2.88 -4.23 2.38
C ALA A 413 -2.45 -3.16 3.39
N LYS A 414 -1.58 -3.58 4.32
CA LYS A 414 -0.94 -2.75 5.34
C LYS A 414 0.56 -2.82 5.15
N SER A 415 1.24 -1.69 5.29
CA SER A 415 2.69 -1.67 5.12
C SER A 415 3.37 -0.55 5.89
N PHE A 416 4.67 -0.72 6.14
CA PHE A 416 5.55 0.39 6.48
C PHE A 416 6.68 0.52 5.46
N TYR A 417 7.15 1.76 5.28
CA TYR A 417 8.21 2.15 4.36
C TYR A 417 9.27 2.93 5.18
N HIS A 418 10.23 2.20 5.76
CA HIS A 418 11.19 2.76 6.72
C HIS A 418 12.42 3.30 5.98
N VAL A 419 12.44 4.62 5.75
CA VAL A 419 13.44 5.32 4.92
C VAL A 419 14.67 5.67 5.74
N TRP A 420 15.80 5.07 5.37
CA TRP A 420 17.09 5.33 6.00
C TRP A 420 17.62 6.73 5.64
N GLY A 421 18.26 7.38 6.60
CA GLY A 421 18.85 8.71 6.43
C GLY A 421 17.86 9.88 6.46
N ALA A 422 16.55 9.63 6.57
CA ALA A 422 15.53 10.67 6.61
C ALA A 422 15.21 11.11 8.05
N ASN A 423 15.07 12.43 8.26
CA ASN A 423 14.58 13.03 9.52
C ASN A 423 13.05 13.19 9.52
N HIS A 424 12.44 13.68 10.61
CA HIS A 424 11.01 13.98 10.65
C HIS A 424 10.66 15.12 9.69
N ASN A 425 11.38 16.25 9.80
CA ASN A 425 10.85 17.52 9.32
C ASN A 425 10.86 17.69 7.80
N PHE A 426 11.94 17.29 7.12
CA PHE A 426 12.23 17.73 5.74
C PHE A 426 11.31 17.17 4.65
N TYR A 427 10.38 16.26 4.99
CA TYR A 427 9.24 15.93 4.12
C TYR A 427 8.27 17.09 3.91
N ASN A 428 8.33 18.10 4.78
CA ASN A 428 7.60 19.35 4.63
C ASN A 428 8.58 20.44 4.17
N THR A 429 8.40 20.99 2.96
CA THR A 429 9.30 22.04 2.42
C THR A 429 9.30 23.33 3.25
N GLU A 430 8.27 23.53 4.07
CA GLU A 430 8.12 24.67 4.95
C GLU A 430 8.74 24.43 6.34
N TRP A 431 9.22 23.23 6.67
CA TRP A 431 9.90 22.97 7.95
C TRP A 431 11.42 23.02 7.74
N MET A 432 11.96 24.23 7.63
CA MET A 432 13.31 24.53 7.12
C MET A 432 14.45 24.28 8.15
N THR A 433 14.15 23.58 9.24
CA THR A 433 15.09 23.18 10.29
C THR A 433 14.90 21.68 10.56
N PRO A 434 15.97 20.86 10.60
CA PRO A 434 15.83 19.45 10.94
C PRO A 434 15.41 19.31 12.41
N ASP A 435 14.63 18.28 12.71
CA ASP A 435 14.32 17.86 14.07
C ASP A 435 15.58 17.41 14.81
N ALA A 436 15.52 17.48 16.15
CA ALA A 436 16.67 17.25 17.01
C ALA A 436 16.28 16.46 18.26
N ASN A 437 17.20 15.63 18.75
CA ASN A 437 17.02 15.00 20.05
C ASN A 437 17.09 16.04 21.20
N GLY A 438 16.79 15.61 22.43
CA GLY A 438 16.82 16.49 23.62
C GLY A 438 18.17 17.14 23.94
N GLY A 439 19.27 16.71 23.30
CA GLY A 439 20.60 17.32 23.39
C GLY A 439 20.96 18.21 22.18
N GLY A 440 20.04 18.44 21.24
CA GLY A 440 20.26 19.27 20.06
C GLY A 440 20.96 18.56 18.88
N TYR A 441 21.08 17.24 18.90
CA TYR A 441 21.64 16.48 17.77
C TYR A 441 20.60 16.29 16.67
N THR A 442 20.91 16.80 15.47
CA THR A 442 20.04 16.90 14.29
C THR A 442 20.35 15.88 13.18
N GLY A 443 21.20 14.88 13.46
CA GLY A 443 21.68 13.92 12.47
C GLY A 443 21.09 12.52 12.59
N CYS A 444 21.65 11.60 11.81
CA CYS A 444 21.34 10.17 11.85
C CYS A 444 22.36 9.42 12.71
N PHE A 445 21.90 8.69 13.73
CA PHE A 445 22.73 7.73 14.45
C PHE A 445 22.97 6.50 13.55
N ASN A 446 24.17 5.91 13.61
CA ASN A 446 24.58 4.65 12.95
C ASN A 446 24.38 4.50 11.41
N HIS A 447 24.02 5.55 10.68
CA HIS A 447 23.93 5.53 9.22
C HIS A 447 24.00 6.93 8.58
N GLU A 448 24.25 6.98 7.27
CA GLU A 448 24.37 8.22 6.50
C GLU A 448 23.01 8.95 6.34
N PRO A 449 22.98 10.29 6.50
CA PRO A 449 21.78 11.09 6.28
C PRO A 449 21.52 11.35 4.78
N LEU A 450 20.24 11.47 4.41
CA LEU A 450 19.77 11.97 3.12
C LEU A 450 19.71 13.51 3.08
N PHE A 451 20.26 14.20 4.07
CA PHE A 451 20.17 15.65 4.25
C PHE A 451 21.44 16.21 4.87
N ASP A 452 21.74 17.48 4.57
CA ASP A 452 22.69 18.27 5.34
C ASP A 452 21.94 18.89 6.54
N PRO A 453 22.34 18.63 7.80
CA PRO A 453 21.72 19.25 8.97
C PRO A 453 21.83 20.79 9.02
N GLN A 454 22.69 21.39 8.19
CA GLN A 454 22.81 22.84 8.02
C GLN A 454 22.02 23.38 6.82
N ALA A 455 21.44 22.56 5.95
CA ALA A 455 20.65 23.02 4.81
C ALA A 455 19.18 23.32 5.20
N PRO A 456 18.46 24.20 4.46
CA PRO A 456 17.03 24.41 4.64
C PRO A 456 16.22 23.38 3.83
N GLY A 457 16.08 22.17 4.37
CA GLY A 457 15.35 21.06 3.73
C GLY A 457 16.27 20.03 3.04
N SER A 458 15.66 19.02 2.42
CA SER A 458 16.36 18.06 1.56
C SER A 458 15.47 17.55 0.42
N ALA A 459 15.87 17.84 -0.82
CA ALA A 459 15.22 17.32 -2.01
C ALA A 459 15.31 15.78 -2.11
N ALA A 460 16.42 15.17 -1.65
CA ALA A 460 16.59 13.73 -1.65
C ALA A 460 15.60 13.04 -0.69
N GLN A 461 15.42 13.58 0.52
CA GLN A 461 14.41 13.09 1.45
C GLN A 461 12.99 13.30 0.90
N GLN A 462 12.70 14.49 0.36
CA GLN A 462 11.40 14.83 -0.24
C GLN A 462 11.02 13.86 -1.35
N GLU A 463 11.96 13.51 -2.24
CA GLU A 463 11.74 12.53 -3.31
C GLU A 463 11.31 11.16 -2.77
N THR A 464 11.89 10.68 -1.66
CA THR A 464 11.44 9.41 -1.06
C THR A 464 9.97 9.46 -0.61
N GLY A 465 9.53 10.61 -0.08
CA GLY A 465 8.17 10.86 0.36
C GLY A 465 7.20 11.06 -0.81
N ARG A 466 7.60 11.80 -1.85
CA ARG A 466 6.84 11.95 -3.09
C ARG A 466 6.58 10.58 -3.70
N ARG A 467 7.64 9.82 -3.93
CA ARG A 467 7.56 8.52 -4.60
C ARG A 467 6.65 7.55 -3.85
N ALA A 468 6.78 7.47 -2.53
CA ALA A 468 5.91 6.65 -1.71
C ALA A 468 4.44 7.13 -1.76
N ALA A 469 4.17 8.40 -1.45
CA ALA A 469 2.79 8.91 -1.43
C ALA A 469 2.09 8.81 -2.80
N VAL A 470 2.79 9.15 -3.88
CA VAL A 470 2.26 9.12 -5.25
C VAL A 470 1.97 7.70 -5.70
N SER A 471 2.91 6.76 -5.52
CA SER A 471 2.65 5.35 -5.84
C SER A 471 1.52 4.76 -4.99
N PHE A 472 1.41 5.15 -3.71
CA PHE A 472 0.32 4.69 -2.85
C PHE A 472 -1.06 5.17 -3.32
N PHE A 473 -1.22 6.46 -3.62
CA PHE A 473 -2.53 6.96 -4.09
C PHE A 473 -2.85 6.47 -5.51
N THR A 474 -1.84 6.41 -6.38
CA THR A 474 -1.98 5.85 -7.74
C THR A 474 -2.42 4.39 -7.72
N ALA A 475 -2.00 3.60 -6.72
CA ALA A 475 -2.38 2.20 -6.57
C ALA A 475 -3.78 1.96 -5.99
N ASN A 476 -4.30 2.89 -5.17
CA ASN A 476 -5.47 2.62 -4.33
C ASN A 476 -6.67 3.53 -4.62
N VAL A 477 -6.47 4.75 -5.10
CA VAL A 477 -7.51 5.79 -5.17
C VAL A 477 -7.80 6.18 -6.62
N GLY A 478 -9.08 6.18 -6.99
CA GLY A 478 -9.54 6.52 -8.34
C GLY A 478 -10.07 5.30 -9.10
N VAL A 479 -10.92 5.57 -10.08
CA VAL A 479 -11.48 4.55 -10.99
C VAL A 479 -10.49 4.10 -12.07
N GLU A 480 -9.50 4.94 -12.39
CA GLU A 480 -8.40 4.68 -13.34
C GLU A 480 -7.08 4.31 -12.64
N ARG A 481 -7.14 3.86 -11.38
CA ARG A 481 -5.95 3.53 -10.57
C ARG A 481 -5.09 2.43 -11.19
N ASP A 482 -3.78 2.55 -11.02
CA ASP A 482 -2.79 1.54 -11.43
C ASP A 482 -2.36 0.72 -10.20
N GLU A 483 -3.10 -0.35 -9.93
CA GLU A 483 -2.90 -1.21 -8.76
C GLU A 483 -1.49 -1.85 -8.71
N ALA A 484 -0.79 -1.96 -9.85
CA ALA A 484 0.59 -2.47 -9.89
C ALA A 484 1.60 -1.52 -9.23
N ALA A 485 1.28 -0.22 -9.09
CA ALA A 485 2.08 0.72 -8.30
C ALA A 485 2.16 0.32 -6.81
N GLY A 486 1.27 -0.55 -6.32
CA GLY A 486 1.31 -1.12 -4.98
C GLY A 486 2.54 -2.00 -4.71
N ALA A 487 3.19 -2.52 -5.76
CA ALA A 487 4.40 -3.34 -5.65
C ALA A 487 5.59 -2.63 -4.97
N LEU A 488 5.58 -1.28 -4.93
CA LEU A 488 6.57 -0.51 -4.17
C LEU A 488 6.58 -0.88 -2.68
N PHE A 489 5.43 -1.25 -2.11
CA PHE A 489 5.27 -1.53 -0.68
C PHE A 489 5.43 -3.01 -0.33
N ASP A 490 5.28 -3.90 -1.32
CA ASP A 490 5.26 -5.34 -1.13
C ASP A 490 6.68 -5.96 -1.27
N PRO A 491 7.25 -6.57 -0.21
CA PRO A 491 8.58 -7.18 -0.22
C PRO A 491 8.77 -8.30 -1.25
N ALA A 492 7.70 -8.93 -1.73
CA ALA A 492 7.76 -9.95 -2.78
C ALA A 492 8.32 -9.42 -4.12
N PHE A 493 8.30 -8.10 -4.31
CA PHE A 493 8.84 -7.42 -5.49
C PHE A 493 10.19 -6.74 -5.20
N PRO A 494 11.06 -6.56 -6.21
CA PRO A 494 12.21 -5.66 -6.13
C PRO A 494 11.79 -4.25 -5.73
N LEU A 495 12.72 -3.53 -5.10
CA LEU A 495 12.55 -2.12 -4.74
C LEU A 495 13.46 -1.28 -5.66
N PRO A 496 12.95 -0.66 -6.75
CA PRO A 496 13.78 0.02 -7.75
C PRO A 496 14.14 1.45 -7.31
N VAL A 497 14.80 1.59 -6.17
CA VAL A 497 15.28 2.86 -5.57
C VAL A 497 16.79 2.81 -5.35
N ASP A 498 17.42 3.96 -5.18
CA ASP A 498 18.85 4.14 -4.88
C ASP A 498 19.16 4.41 -3.39
N TYR A 499 18.13 4.65 -2.58
CA TYR A 499 18.21 4.82 -1.11
C TYR A 499 17.81 3.55 -0.35
N ARG A 500 18.27 3.37 0.89
CA ARG A 500 17.88 2.19 1.68
C ARG A 500 16.47 2.37 2.27
N VAL A 501 15.63 1.34 2.11
CA VAL A 501 14.32 1.23 2.76
C VAL A 501 14.12 -0.18 3.30
N ASP A 502 13.77 -0.30 4.57
CA ASP A 502 13.26 -1.56 5.10
C ASP A 502 11.72 -1.55 4.99
N ARG A 503 11.12 -2.66 4.53
CA ARG A 503 9.66 -2.75 4.29
C ARG A 503 9.01 -3.80 5.18
N GLY A 504 7.95 -3.38 5.87
CA GLY A 504 7.01 -4.29 6.53
C GLY A 504 5.74 -4.38 5.69
N TYR A 505 5.15 -5.57 5.63
CA TYR A 505 3.94 -5.80 4.83
C TYR A 505 3.03 -6.85 5.47
N HIS A 506 1.73 -6.66 5.29
CA HIS A 506 0.65 -7.57 5.65
C HIS A 506 -0.46 -7.42 4.59
N PRO A 507 -0.82 -8.48 3.82
CA PRO A 507 -1.77 -8.36 2.70
C PRO A 507 -3.23 -8.07 3.09
N GLY A 508 -3.55 -8.05 4.39
CA GLY A 508 -4.90 -7.79 4.90
C GLY A 508 -5.48 -8.96 5.69
N SER A 509 -6.32 -8.67 6.68
CA SER A 509 -6.69 -9.61 7.73
C SER A 509 -7.94 -10.44 7.40
N SER A 510 -7.78 -11.46 6.55
CA SER A 510 -8.75 -12.58 6.45
C SER A 510 -8.08 -13.94 6.23
N SER A 511 -8.75 -15.01 6.66
CA SER A 511 -8.28 -16.40 6.50
C SER A 511 -8.16 -16.84 5.03
N GLY A 512 -8.83 -16.15 4.10
CA GLY A 512 -8.70 -16.40 2.66
C GLY A 512 -7.49 -15.69 2.02
N VAL A 513 -6.72 -14.91 2.78
CA VAL A 513 -5.58 -14.10 2.30
C VAL A 513 -4.32 -14.37 3.11
N ASN A 514 -4.43 -14.61 4.42
CA ASN A 514 -3.33 -14.98 5.29
C ASN A 514 -3.76 -16.01 6.34
N LEU A 515 -2.81 -16.86 6.72
CA LEU A 515 -2.91 -17.83 7.81
C LEU A 515 -1.78 -17.56 8.82
N LEU A 516 -2.13 -17.35 10.08
CA LEU A 516 -1.15 -17.26 11.16
C LEU A 516 -0.57 -18.65 11.45
N LEU A 517 0.76 -18.75 11.49
CA LEU A 517 1.49 -19.99 11.83
C LEU A 517 2.22 -19.88 13.17
N GLU A 518 2.67 -18.67 13.55
CA GLU A 518 3.26 -18.42 14.86
C GLU A 518 3.20 -16.93 15.23
N ASP A 519 3.00 -16.63 16.51
CA ASP A 519 3.07 -15.25 17.04
C ASP A 519 3.66 -15.16 18.46
N PHE A 520 4.29 -16.24 18.94
CA PHE A 520 5.04 -16.32 20.20
C PHE A 520 4.30 -15.75 21.41
N ILE A 521 2.98 -16.01 21.50
CA ILE A 521 2.12 -15.52 22.59
C ILE A 521 2.31 -16.30 23.90
N ASN A 522 2.84 -17.53 23.80
CA ASN A 522 3.05 -18.45 24.89
C ASN A 522 4.49 -18.38 25.44
N PRO A 523 4.73 -18.88 26.68
CA PRO A 523 6.03 -18.84 27.32
C PRO A 523 7.16 -19.47 26.47
N THR A 524 8.40 -19.06 26.75
CA THR A 524 9.61 -19.59 26.11
C THR A 524 9.60 -21.12 26.01
N GLY A 525 9.75 -21.64 24.80
CA GLY A 525 9.74 -23.08 24.53
C GLY A 525 8.35 -23.66 24.20
N THR A 526 7.31 -22.82 24.12
CA THR A 526 5.96 -23.21 23.68
C THR A 526 5.47 -22.27 22.57
N SER A 527 4.97 -22.84 21.47
CA SER A 527 4.36 -22.12 20.34
C SER A 527 3.01 -21.50 20.68
N SER A 528 2.48 -20.63 19.82
CA SER A 528 1.09 -20.15 19.89
C SER A 528 0.01 -21.25 19.81
N TYR A 529 0.39 -22.52 19.57
CA TYR A 529 -0.51 -23.67 19.44
C TYR A 529 -0.38 -24.67 20.61
N ASP A 530 0.18 -24.24 21.75
CA ASP A 530 0.44 -25.04 22.95
C ASP A 530 1.34 -26.28 22.70
N LEU A 531 2.12 -26.27 21.61
CA LEU A 531 3.09 -27.32 21.29
C LEU A 531 4.50 -26.88 21.71
N ALA A 532 5.30 -27.83 22.17
CA ALA A 532 6.69 -27.57 22.51
C ALA A 532 7.48 -27.12 21.26
N ASN A 533 8.33 -26.11 21.44
CA ASN A 533 9.37 -25.76 20.48
C ASN A 533 10.54 -26.75 20.59
N GLU A 534 11.31 -26.87 19.51
CA GLU A 534 12.51 -27.70 19.46
C GLU A 534 13.74 -26.82 19.23
N THR A 535 14.84 -27.15 19.90
CA THR A 535 16.14 -26.51 19.70
C THR A 535 17.24 -27.55 19.53
N GLY A 536 18.23 -27.23 18.71
CA GLY A 536 19.45 -28.02 18.53
C GLY A 536 20.69 -27.15 18.62
N GLY A 537 21.84 -27.80 18.86
CA GLY A 537 23.13 -27.13 18.99
C GLY A 537 23.22 -26.22 20.21
N THR A 538 23.91 -25.10 20.08
CA THR A 538 24.05 -24.11 21.16
C THR A 538 23.44 -22.78 20.74
N LEU A 539 22.34 -22.42 21.39
CA LEU A 539 21.68 -21.12 21.31
C LEU A 539 20.93 -20.85 22.62
N THR A 540 20.47 -19.62 22.80
CA THR A 540 19.50 -19.21 23.82
C THR A 540 18.22 -18.77 23.12
N LEU A 541 17.07 -19.26 23.58
CA LEU A 541 15.74 -18.86 23.12
C LEU A 541 15.00 -18.18 24.27
N THR A 542 14.34 -17.06 23.99
CA THR A 542 13.43 -16.37 24.92
C THR A 542 12.19 -15.90 24.15
N HIS A 543 10.99 -16.07 24.69
CA HIS A 543 9.78 -15.43 24.17
C HIS A 543 9.44 -14.16 24.98
N GLY A 544 8.94 -13.14 24.29
CA GLY A 544 8.43 -11.91 24.90
C GLY A 544 7.83 -10.99 23.85
N GLU A 545 6.85 -10.17 24.21
CA GLU A 545 6.25 -9.17 23.31
C GLU A 545 5.77 -9.71 21.94
N ARG A 546 5.28 -10.96 21.89
CA ARG A 546 4.90 -11.68 20.64
C ARG A 546 6.06 -11.95 19.68
N ARG A 547 7.27 -12.11 20.24
CA ARG A 547 8.53 -12.33 19.51
C ARG A 547 9.30 -13.50 20.13
N ALA A 548 10.04 -14.22 19.29
CA ALA A 548 11.13 -15.09 19.72
C ALA A 548 12.47 -14.37 19.55
N PHE A 549 13.25 -14.28 20.62
CA PHE A 549 14.62 -13.78 20.63
C PHE A 549 15.57 -14.97 20.67
N VAL A 550 16.39 -15.12 19.62
CA VAL A 550 17.40 -16.17 19.51
C VAL A 550 18.79 -15.52 19.60
N SER A 551 19.57 -15.88 20.62
CA SER A 551 20.88 -15.28 20.91
C SER A 551 21.91 -16.33 21.34
N ASN A 552 23.16 -15.92 21.61
CA ASN A 552 24.26 -16.82 21.99
C ASN A 552 24.46 -17.99 20.99
N ILE A 553 24.26 -17.69 19.70
CA ILE A 553 24.21 -18.67 18.62
C ILE A 553 25.63 -19.14 18.29
N VAL A 554 25.91 -20.42 18.48
CA VAL A 554 27.12 -21.07 17.96
C VAL A 554 26.78 -21.75 16.64
N ALA A 555 27.34 -21.24 15.55
CA ALA A 555 27.04 -21.73 14.21
C ALA A 555 27.41 -23.20 14.02
N SER A 556 26.47 -24.00 13.52
CA SER A 556 26.65 -25.44 13.29
C SER A 556 25.53 -25.97 12.38
N PRO A 557 25.76 -27.01 11.55
CA PRO A 557 24.70 -27.75 10.88
C PRO A 557 23.59 -28.26 11.80
N ASN A 558 23.88 -28.40 13.11
CA ASN A 558 22.95 -28.87 14.13
C ASN A 558 22.33 -27.74 14.96
N THR A 559 22.72 -26.47 14.79
CA THR A 559 22.15 -25.35 15.57
C THR A 559 20.87 -24.84 14.90
N PHE A 560 19.73 -25.03 15.57
CA PHE A 560 18.43 -24.64 15.03
C PHE A 560 17.42 -24.28 16.14
N PHE A 561 16.43 -23.48 15.77
CA PHE A 561 15.19 -23.26 16.52
C PHE A 561 14.02 -23.66 15.62
N GLN A 562 13.07 -24.44 16.12
CA GLN A 562 11.86 -24.81 15.39
C GLN A 562 10.63 -24.53 16.24
N THR A 563 9.65 -23.89 15.63
CA THR A 563 8.33 -23.71 16.24
C THR A 563 7.27 -24.58 15.56
N ASN A 564 6.53 -25.31 16.39
CA ASN A 564 5.57 -26.34 15.99
C ASN A 564 4.15 -25.78 16.11
N PHE A 565 3.38 -25.85 15.04
CA PHE A 565 1.96 -25.45 15.02
C PHE A 565 1.00 -26.61 14.71
N ALA A 566 1.53 -27.78 14.37
CA ALA A 566 0.80 -29.05 14.42
C ALA A 566 1.66 -30.19 15.02
N PRO A 567 1.05 -31.19 15.69
CA PRO A 567 1.75 -32.39 16.14
C PRO A 567 2.15 -33.27 14.95
N VAL A 568 3.16 -34.13 15.15
CA VAL A 568 3.62 -35.12 14.16
C VAL A 568 2.45 -36.01 13.71
N GLY A 569 2.34 -36.26 12.40
CA GLY A 569 1.20 -36.92 11.77
C GLY A 569 0.01 -35.99 11.45
N SER A 570 0.22 -34.67 11.49
CA SER A 570 -0.74 -33.66 11.02
C SER A 570 -0.04 -32.36 10.63
N GLY A 571 -0.73 -31.49 9.89
CA GLY A 571 -0.23 -30.20 9.45
C GLY A 571 -1.35 -29.26 8.97
N PHE A 572 -0.98 -28.02 8.66
CA PHE A 572 -1.82 -27.09 7.91
C PHE A 572 -1.60 -27.24 6.41
N ASP A 573 -2.69 -27.10 5.66
CA ASP A 573 -2.67 -27.01 4.21
C ASP A 573 -2.29 -25.58 3.78
N LEU A 574 -1.08 -25.45 3.25
CA LEU A 574 -0.50 -24.24 2.71
C LEU A 574 -0.62 -24.15 1.17
N THR A 575 -1.23 -25.14 0.49
CA THR A 575 -1.28 -25.20 -1.00
C THR A 575 -2.01 -24.03 -1.65
N SER A 576 -2.85 -23.32 -0.90
CA SER A 576 -3.60 -22.16 -1.38
C SER A 576 -2.92 -20.81 -1.07
N TYR A 577 -1.68 -20.80 -0.58
CA TYR A 577 -0.89 -19.60 -0.32
C TYR A 577 0.34 -19.55 -1.23
N ASP A 578 0.92 -18.36 -1.37
CA ASP A 578 2.03 -18.10 -2.30
C ASP A 578 3.37 -17.90 -1.55
N PHE A 579 3.32 -17.36 -0.33
CA PHE A 579 4.50 -16.97 0.45
C PHE A 579 4.46 -17.51 1.89
N LEU A 580 5.65 -17.79 2.44
CA LEU A 580 5.92 -17.77 3.87
C LEU A 580 6.42 -16.36 4.22
N ASP A 581 5.64 -15.64 5.02
CA ASP A 581 6.00 -14.34 5.55
C ASP A 581 6.63 -14.52 6.94
N VAL A 582 7.84 -13.99 7.12
CA VAL A 582 8.59 -13.98 8.39
C VAL A 582 9.03 -12.57 8.69
N ARG A 583 8.72 -12.04 9.87
CA ARG A 583 9.24 -10.74 10.32
C ARG A 583 10.48 -10.95 11.18
N ALA A 584 11.59 -10.30 10.83
CA ALA A 584 12.87 -10.53 11.48
C ALA A 584 13.74 -9.27 11.60
N ASP A 585 14.57 -9.19 12.64
CA ASP A 585 15.52 -8.11 12.85
C ASP A 585 16.78 -8.61 13.60
N ARG A 586 17.90 -7.89 13.48
CA ARG A 586 19.17 -8.26 14.13
C ARG A 586 19.21 -7.83 15.61
N LEU A 587 19.69 -8.71 16.48
CA LEU A 587 20.03 -8.39 17.88
C LEU A 587 21.55 -8.25 18.06
N GLY A 588 21.99 -7.46 19.03
CA GLY A 588 23.40 -7.26 19.38
C GLY A 588 23.79 -5.77 19.44
N ASP A 589 25.09 -5.47 19.49
CA ASP A 589 25.58 -4.09 19.53
C ASP A 589 25.29 -3.35 18.22
N PHE A 590 24.34 -2.42 18.26
CA PHE A 590 23.86 -1.63 17.12
C PHE A 590 24.86 -0.60 16.58
N THR A 591 26.01 -0.42 17.24
CA THR A 591 27.13 0.39 16.74
C THR A 591 28.11 -0.43 15.90
N VAL A 592 28.13 -1.76 16.04
CA VAL A 592 29.05 -2.64 15.33
C VAL A 592 28.47 -2.99 13.95
N PRO A 593 29.15 -2.59 12.84
CA PRO A 593 28.70 -2.92 11.49
C PRO A 593 28.83 -4.42 11.25
N GLY A 594 27.74 -5.04 10.84
CA GLY A 594 27.69 -6.47 10.55
C GLY A 594 26.27 -6.93 10.25
N VAL A 595 26.13 -7.83 9.29
CA VAL A 595 24.88 -8.51 8.97
C VAL A 595 24.88 -9.90 9.61
N VAL A 596 23.69 -10.43 9.92
CA VAL A 596 23.50 -11.84 10.29
C VAL A 596 22.65 -12.54 9.23
N SER A 597 22.77 -13.87 9.16
CA SER A 597 22.01 -14.70 8.23
C SER A 597 21.49 -15.94 8.96
N PHE A 598 20.41 -16.52 8.44
CA PHE A 598 19.89 -17.82 8.84
C PHE A 598 19.13 -18.48 7.68
N GLY A 599 19.09 -19.81 7.71
CA GLY A 599 18.26 -20.60 6.81
C GLY A 599 16.89 -20.89 7.41
N ILE A 600 15.88 -21.12 6.57
CA ILE A 600 14.52 -21.49 6.95
C ILE A 600 14.16 -22.80 6.25
N GLN A 601 13.55 -23.74 6.97
CA GLN A 601 12.98 -24.97 6.43
C GLN A 601 11.49 -25.07 6.82
N LEU A 602 10.66 -25.56 5.91
CA LEU A 602 9.34 -26.08 6.26
C LEU A 602 9.50 -27.53 6.75
N VAL A 603 8.74 -27.89 7.77
CA VAL A 603 8.70 -29.25 8.33
C VAL A 603 7.35 -29.86 7.97
N ASN A 604 7.39 -31.03 7.33
CA ASN A 604 6.22 -31.78 6.91
C ASN A 604 5.63 -32.58 8.09
N GLU A 605 4.40 -33.05 7.97
CA GLU A 605 3.73 -33.83 9.04
C GLU A 605 4.52 -35.07 9.51
N ASP A 606 5.38 -35.64 8.67
CA ASP A 606 6.22 -36.82 8.92
C ASP A 606 7.62 -36.50 9.49
N ASP A 607 7.85 -35.26 9.94
CA ASP A 607 9.15 -34.70 10.37
C ASP A 607 10.25 -34.66 9.28
N SER A 608 9.92 -34.99 8.02
CA SER A 608 10.77 -34.63 6.89
C SER A 608 10.75 -33.11 6.68
N ARG A 609 11.80 -32.60 6.02
CA ARG A 609 12.05 -31.15 5.92
C ARG A 609 12.39 -30.77 4.50
N SER A 610 11.98 -29.56 4.11
CA SER A 610 12.43 -28.94 2.87
C SER A 610 13.94 -28.69 2.87
N SER A 611 14.52 -28.45 1.70
CA SER A 611 15.78 -27.73 1.55
C SER A 611 15.73 -26.40 2.33
N PRO A 612 16.86 -25.96 2.94
CA PRO A 612 16.93 -24.67 3.63
C PRO A 612 16.99 -23.51 2.64
N VAL A 613 16.11 -22.53 2.81
CA VAL A 613 16.08 -21.28 2.05
C VAL A 613 16.79 -20.19 2.88
N SER A 614 17.75 -19.46 2.30
CA SER A 614 18.38 -18.33 3.01
C SER A 614 17.42 -17.15 3.14
N ILE A 615 17.51 -16.41 4.25
CA ILE A 615 16.83 -15.14 4.47
C ILE A 615 17.41 -13.98 3.63
N ASP A 616 18.69 -14.07 3.25
CA ASP A 616 19.45 -12.94 2.67
C ASP A 616 18.87 -12.35 1.37
N PRO A 617 18.27 -13.13 0.44
CA PRO A 617 17.61 -12.58 -0.75
C PRO A 617 16.34 -11.76 -0.45
N TYR A 618 15.84 -11.79 0.80
CA TYR A 618 14.56 -11.21 1.21
C TYR A 618 14.73 -10.08 2.24
N LEU A 619 15.69 -10.19 3.18
CA LEU A 619 15.99 -9.15 4.18
C LEU A 619 17.50 -8.97 4.40
N VAL A 620 17.91 -7.73 4.65
CA VAL A 620 19.26 -7.39 5.10
C VAL A 620 19.25 -7.15 6.61
N LEU A 621 19.64 -8.16 7.39
CA LEU A 621 19.64 -8.11 8.86
C LEU A 621 20.92 -7.44 9.41
N GLY A 622 21.10 -6.16 9.07
CA GLY A 622 22.13 -5.29 9.63
C GLY A 622 21.77 -4.70 11.00
N PRO A 623 22.55 -3.76 11.55
CA PRO A 623 22.10 -2.99 12.71
C PRO A 623 20.81 -2.24 12.36
N PRO A 624 19.72 -2.32 13.15
CA PRO A 624 18.57 -1.42 13.02
C PRO A 624 18.93 0.05 13.25
N ALA A 625 18.18 0.94 12.60
CA ALA A 625 18.34 2.38 12.76
C ALA A 625 18.00 2.78 14.21
N ARG A 626 18.91 3.50 14.86
CA ARG A 626 18.72 4.01 16.24
C ARG A 626 18.35 2.93 17.27
N SER A 627 18.74 1.67 17.02
CA SER A 627 18.42 0.52 17.89
C SER A 627 16.92 0.15 17.95
N ASN A 628 16.07 0.73 17.10
CA ASN A 628 14.65 0.41 17.04
C ASN A 628 14.41 -0.85 16.20
N LEU A 629 14.01 -1.96 16.84
CA LEU A 629 13.56 -3.16 16.12
C LEU A 629 12.27 -2.82 15.36
N THR A 630 12.35 -2.82 14.03
CA THR A 630 11.21 -2.53 13.13
C THR A 630 10.57 -3.81 12.58
N LEU A 631 11.31 -4.92 12.62
CA LEU A 631 10.85 -6.25 12.19
C LEU A 631 10.25 -6.21 10.77
N PRO A 632 11.05 -5.84 9.74
CA PRO A 632 10.61 -5.88 8.34
C PRO A 632 10.23 -7.30 7.92
N THR A 633 9.39 -7.40 6.88
CA THR A 633 8.81 -8.68 6.43
C THR A 633 9.64 -9.28 5.29
N ALA A 634 10.23 -10.46 5.50
CA ALA A 634 10.63 -11.34 4.41
C ALA A 634 9.37 -12.04 3.88
N ARG A 635 9.05 -11.86 2.60
CA ARG A 635 8.02 -12.64 1.90
C ARG A 635 8.70 -13.65 0.99
N ILE A 636 8.73 -14.91 1.40
CA ILE A 636 9.53 -15.96 0.77
C ILE A 636 8.59 -16.88 -0.03
N PRO A 637 8.74 -17.02 -1.36
CA PRO A 637 7.88 -17.90 -2.15
C PRO A 637 7.86 -19.33 -1.60
N LEU A 638 6.66 -19.91 -1.40
CA LEU A 638 6.55 -21.29 -0.91
C LEU A 638 7.18 -22.31 -1.88
N SER A 639 7.27 -21.96 -3.15
CA SER A 639 7.98 -22.73 -4.18
C SER A 639 9.51 -22.82 -3.97
N ALA A 640 10.11 -21.96 -3.14
CA ALA A 640 11.55 -22.04 -2.83
C ALA A 640 11.89 -23.19 -1.86
N PHE A 641 10.91 -23.71 -1.12
CA PHE A 641 11.10 -24.77 -0.13
C PHE A 641 11.01 -26.16 -0.79
N GLU A 642 12.00 -26.51 -1.62
CA GLU A 642 12.07 -27.82 -2.28
C GLU A 642 11.91 -28.98 -1.27
N GLY A 643 11.01 -29.93 -1.53
CA GLY A 643 10.71 -31.03 -0.61
C GLY A 643 9.69 -30.71 0.50
N ALA A 644 9.14 -29.50 0.54
CA ALA A 644 7.97 -29.20 1.36
C ALA A 644 6.71 -29.89 0.80
N GLN A 645 5.98 -30.58 1.67
CA GLN A 645 4.67 -31.15 1.39
C GLN A 645 3.61 -30.12 1.77
N LEU A 646 3.38 -29.12 0.91
CA LEU A 646 2.55 -27.96 1.25
C LEU A 646 1.13 -28.29 1.73
N GLY A 647 0.57 -29.47 1.38
CA GLY A 647 -0.74 -29.91 1.88
C GLY A 647 -0.78 -30.29 3.37
N SER A 648 0.37 -30.50 4.02
CA SER A 648 0.45 -30.81 5.46
C SER A 648 1.81 -30.41 6.05
N VAL A 649 1.97 -29.12 6.31
CA VAL A 649 3.14 -28.53 6.98
C VAL A 649 2.85 -28.39 8.46
N ARG A 650 3.77 -28.81 9.35
CA ARG A 650 3.56 -28.83 10.81
C ARG A 650 4.34 -27.79 11.61
N ALA A 651 5.43 -27.29 11.04
CA ALA A 651 6.36 -26.41 11.73
C ALA A 651 7.24 -25.60 10.76
N VAL A 652 7.87 -24.54 11.28
CA VAL A 652 8.97 -23.82 10.62
C VAL A 652 10.23 -23.97 11.47
N ARG A 653 11.35 -24.31 10.82
CA ARG A 653 12.67 -24.45 11.44
C ARG A 653 13.64 -23.39 10.91
N PHE A 654 14.25 -22.64 11.82
CA PHE A 654 15.31 -21.68 11.59
C PHE A 654 16.67 -22.34 11.88
N THR A 655 17.58 -22.34 10.91
CA THR A 655 18.90 -23.00 11.00
C THR A 655 20.04 -21.99 10.98
N PHE A 656 20.98 -22.13 11.91
CA PHE A 656 22.07 -21.19 12.13
C PHE A 656 23.42 -21.82 11.80
N THR A 657 23.74 -21.86 10.51
CA THR A 657 24.97 -22.49 9.98
C THR A 657 26.10 -21.48 9.74
N THR A 658 25.78 -20.19 9.62
CA THR A 658 26.73 -19.08 9.44
C THR A 658 27.16 -18.49 10.80
N PRO A 659 28.46 -18.18 11.02
CA PRO A 659 28.93 -17.56 12.25
C PRO A 659 28.22 -16.26 12.63
N TYR A 660 27.87 -16.13 13.91
CA TYR A 660 27.36 -14.91 14.52
C TYR A 660 28.50 -14.22 15.31
N PRO A 661 28.60 -12.88 15.29
CA PRO A 661 29.44 -12.16 16.23
C PRO A 661 29.01 -12.40 17.69
N GLU A 662 29.93 -12.29 18.64
CA GLU A 662 29.64 -12.51 20.05
C GLU A 662 28.57 -11.51 20.56
N GLY A 663 27.58 -12.02 21.31
CA GLY A 663 26.45 -11.23 21.80
C GLY A 663 25.38 -10.88 20.76
N PHE A 664 25.50 -11.34 19.50
CA PHE A 664 24.50 -11.08 18.46
C PHE A 664 23.42 -12.18 18.42
N GLY A 665 22.34 -11.89 17.71
CA GLY A 665 21.21 -12.80 17.53
C GLY A 665 20.20 -12.30 16.53
N VAL A 666 19.00 -12.89 16.54
CA VAL A 666 17.84 -12.46 15.76
C VAL A 666 16.58 -12.39 16.61
N ALA A 667 15.74 -11.40 16.34
CA ALA A 667 14.34 -11.40 16.74
C ALA A 667 13.50 -11.93 15.58
N LEU A 668 12.53 -12.77 15.88
CA LEU A 668 11.56 -13.35 14.95
C LEU A 668 10.15 -13.03 15.45
N ALA A 669 9.23 -12.69 14.54
CA ALA A 669 7.85 -12.36 14.87
C ALA A 669 6.89 -12.82 13.76
N ASN A 670 5.63 -13.06 14.14
CA ASN A 670 4.46 -13.11 13.25
C ASN A 670 4.68 -13.91 11.95
N ILE A 671 4.90 -15.22 12.08
CA ILE A 671 5.11 -16.12 10.94
C ILE A 671 3.75 -16.43 10.32
N ARG A 672 3.60 -16.24 9.00
CA ARG A 672 2.33 -16.48 8.28
C ARG A 672 2.56 -17.19 6.95
N ALA A 673 1.56 -17.93 6.49
CA ALA A 673 1.40 -18.22 5.06
C ALA A 673 0.49 -17.16 4.45
N THR A 674 0.85 -16.57 3.32
CA THR A 674 0.08 -15.45 2.72
C THR A 674 -0.04 -15.55 1.21
N ARG A 675 -1.10 -14.95 0.66
CA ARG A 675 -1.33 -14.86 -0.79
C ARG A 675 -0.69 -13.63 -1.41
N LEU A 676 -0.49 -13.68 -2.72
CA LEU A 676 -0.25 -12.50 -3.53
C LEU A 676 -1.56 -11.72 -3.70
N THR A 677 -1.66 -10.57 -3.05
CA THR A 677 -2.78 -9.62 -3.21
C THR A 677 -2.42 -8.41 -4.07
N THR A 678 -1.13 -8.12 -4.23
CA THR A 678 -0.63 -7.02 -5.06
C THR A 678 -0.53 -7.50 -6.52
N PRO A 679 -1.17 -6.83 -7.49
CA PRO A 679 -0.97 -7.13 -8.91
C PRO A 679 0.51 -7.00 -9.29
N ALA A 680 1.04 -8.02 -9.95
CA ALA A 680 2.45 -8.04 -10.32
C ALA A 680 2.73 -7.01 -11.45
N PRO A 681 3.72 -6.11 -11.28
CA PRO A 681 4.31 -5.42 -12.41
C PRO A 681 4.95 -6.46 -13.33
N ALA A 682 4.86 -6.22 -14.64
CA ALA A 682 5.31 -7.13 -15.68
C ALA A 682 6.73 -7.69 -15.41
N GLY A 683 6.82 -9.00 -15.14
CA GLY A 683 8.08 -9.74 -15.03
C GLY A 683 8.90 -9.53 -13.74
N LEU A 684 8.30 -9.07 -12.63
CA LEU A 684 9.04 -8.61 -11.44
C LEU A 684 8.81 -9.36 -10.12
N LEU A 685 8.28 -10.59 -10.10
CA LEU A 685 8.36 -11.40 -8.88
C LEU A 685 9.83 -11.72 -8.56
N ARG A 686 10.25 -11.63 -7.28
CA ARG A 686 11.57 -12.09 -6.86
C ARG A 686 11.66 -13.61 -7.06
N SER A 687 12.28 -14.05 -8.15
CA SER A 687 12.74 -15.43 -8.30
C SER A 687 13.83 -15.69 -7.27
N GLY A 688 13.60 -16.64 -6.35
CA GLY A 688 14.65 -17.14 -5.46
C GLY A 688 15.79 -17.72 -6.31
N GLY A 689 17.01 -17.21 -6.09
CA GLY A 689 18.25 -17.65 -6.75
C GLY A 689 19.35 -17.86 -5.73
#